data_AF-A0A4P5TI41-F1
#
_entry.id   AF-A0A4P5TI41-F1
#
_cell.length_a   1.000
_cell.length_b   1.000
_cell.length_c   1.000
_cell.angle_alpha   90.00
_cell.angle_beta   90.00
_cell.angle_gamma   90.00
#
_symmetry.space_group_name_H-M   'P 1'
#
loop_
_entity.id
_entity.type
_entity.pdbx_description
1 polymer ?
#
loop_
_entity_poly.entity_id
_entity_poly.type
_entity_poly.pdbx_seq_one_letter_code
_entity_poly.pdbx_strand_id
1 'polypeptide(L)'
;MRSFDHVLNLWDDRKEASYNENQIDLFLYRSNLLGADLRITNFGGGNTSCKTIESDPLSGELKEVMWIKGSGGDIGTLTRKGIAGLFTDRLHSLKKIYKGLPFEDEIVPLLQHCLYDLNSAAPSIDTPLHGLLPFPHIDHLHPDALIAIAAAKDGEAIMKQIWGDSIAWIPWQRPGFDLGLQLEKCYKDNPNIKGIILGSHGLFTWGNTSKECYFNSLTVIEEASIFLEKAQEKKGSIFGGLKIESPTAPYRLSQAAQLMPILRGLCSEKNQMIGHFSDEPAVLAFINSYDLERLAPLGTSCPDHFLRTKIKPLVLSLAITEDLSDSAAIREIIKPAFEQYRADYAEYYEACKRADSPAMRDANPVVIIYPGIGIFTFAKDKQTARVASEFYQNAINVMRGAEAISSYTALPRQEAFNIEYWLLEEAKLQRMPAEKPLSRRIALITGGGGGIGGAIAKKLAAEGAHIVITDLSEDRLKEGIQSYNKDVARYFSGDITQEKDLLKLIDFTCLQFGGVDIIVHSAGLAISKSLTDTLESDWDILQNVLVKAQFQLFKLGVNIMKKQQFDGNLVTIASKNGLVSGPNNVAYGTAKAAQQHMTRLLAAELAKENIRVNTVNPDGVIVGSKIWEGEWAEGRAKAYGISVSDLPAHYAKRNLLNQIILPEDIANGVFAILAVLNKSTGLTINVDGGIPEAFVR
;
A
#
# COMPACT_ATOMS: atom_id res chain seq x y z
N MET A 1 19.19 27.42 20.51
CA MET A 1 18.53 26.70 19.40
C MET A 1 17.13 27.25 19.28
N ARG A 2 16.65 27.57 18.07
CA ARG A 2 15.22 27.85 17.88
C ARG A 2 14.46 26.55 18.22
N SER A 3 13.44 26.62 19.08
CA SER A 3 12.54 25.49 19.31
C SER A 3 11.55 25.42 18.15
N PHE A 4 11.23 24.20 17.72
CA PHE A 4 10.15 23.92 16.77
C PHE A 4 9.15 23.04 17.51
N ASP A 5 7.91 23.49 17.58
CA ASP A 5 6.83 22.85 18.32
C ASP A 5 5.93 22.03 17.35
N HIS A 6 5.82 22.44 16.09
CA HIS A 6 4.96 21.80 15.09
C HIS A 6 5.70 20.95 14.05
N VAL A 7 7.02 21.10 13.91
CA VAL A 7 7.88 20.26 13.05
C VAL A 7 9.05 19.66 13.82
N LEU A 8 9.57 18.51 13.39
CA LEU A 8 10.75 17.91 14.00
C LEU A 8 12.04 18.48 13.39
N ASN A 9 12.91 19.03 14.23
CA ASN A 9 14.32 19.21 13.86
C ASN A 9 15.07 17.89 14.06
N LEU A 10 15.38 17.22 12.95
CA LEU A 10 16.07 15.93 12.91
C LEU A 10 17.55 16.06 12.47
N TRP A 11 18.06 17.27 12.33
CA TRP A 11 19.44 17.51 11.90
C TRP A 11 20.46 17.13 12.99
N ASP A 12 21.41 16.26 12.66
CA ASP A 12 22.55 15.86 13.52
C ASP A 12 23.86 16.37 12.91
N ASP A 13 24.49 17.31 13.60
CA ASP A 13 25.76 17.93 13.21
C ASP A 13 26.90 16.91 13.05
N ARG A 14 26.88 15.80 13.81
CA ARG A 14 27.88 14.73 13.66
C ARG A 14 27.66 13.93 12.39
N LYS A 15 26.40 13.76 12.00
CA LYS A 15 26.04 13.09 10.75
C LYS A 15 26.43 13.95 9.56
N GLU A 16 26.14 15.26 9.62
CA GLU A 16 26.61 16.26 8.66
C GLU A 16 28.14 16.19 8.47
N ALA A 17 28.91 16.25 9.56
CA ALA A 17 30.36 16.19 9.52
C ALA A 17 30.90 14.89 8.87
N SER A 18 30.19 13.76 9.01
CA SER A 18 30.60 12.49 8.41
C SER A 18 30.59 12.47 6.87
N TYR A 19 29.89 13.43 6.24
CA TYR A 19 29.82 13.54 4.79
C TYR A 19 30.97 14.34 4.16
N ASN A 20 31.89 14.91 4.96
CA ASN A 20 33.09 15.62 4.49
C ASN A 20 32.81 16.62 3.36
N GLU A 21 31.81 17.49 3.56
CA GLU A 21 31.40 18.54 2.60
C GLU A 21 30.85 18.03 1.25
N ASN A 22 30.60 16.73 1.09
CA ASN A 22 29.96 16.19 -0.10
C ASN A 22 28.51 16.71 -0.21
N GLN A 23 28.29 17.62 -1.15
CA GLN A 23 27.01 18.30 -1.32
C GLN A 23 25.87 17.38 -1.76
N ILE A 24 26.17 16.28 -2.46
CA ILE A 24 25.16 15.32 -2.90
C ILE A 24 24.70 14.47 -1.71
N ASP A 25 25.64 14.03 -0.87
CA ASP A 25 25.29 13.26 0.33
C ASP A 25 24.54 14.13 1.35
N LEU A 26 24.94 15.40 1.53
CA LEU A 26 24.22 16.36 2.36
C LEU A 26 22.82 16.67 1.83
N PHE A 27 22.66 16.73 0.50
CA PHE A 27 21.36 16.88 -0.15
C PHE A 27 20.45 15.66 0.08
N LEU A 28 20.98 14.45 -0.08
CA LEU A 28 20.24 13.22 0.21
C LEU A 28 19.86 13.14 1.69
N TYR A 29 20.78 13.51 2.58
CA TYR A 29 20.52 13.58 4.02
C TYR A 29 19.39 14.56 4.33
N ARG A 30 19.46 15.81 3.84
CA ARG A 30 18.40 16.81 3.97
C ARG A 30 17.05 16.31 3.48
N SER A 31 17.03 15.71 2.29
CA SER A 31 15.81 15.18 1.67
C SER A 31 15.15 14.12 2.56
N ASN A 32 15.95 13.18 3.08
CA ASN A 32 15.47 12.11 3.96
C ASN A 32 14.95 12.65 5.29
N LEU A 33 15.57 13.70 5.86
CA LEU A 33 15.07 14.34 7.07
C LEU A 33 13.72 15.03 6.85
N LEU A 34 13.58 15.78 5.75
CA LEU A 34 12.33 16.46 5.40
C LEU A 34 11.21 15.45 5.13
N GLY A 35 11.52 14.34 4.44
CA GLY A 35 10.56 13.27 4.15
C GLY A 35 10.24 12.36 5.33
N ALA A 36 11.00 12.41 6.42
CA ALA A 36 10.71 11.63 7.63
C ALA A 36 9.57 12.24 8.48
N ASP A 37 9.33 13.55 8.34
CA ASP A 37 8.22 14.24 9.01
C ASP A 37 7.05 14.45 8.02
N LEU A 38 6.03 13.60 8.11
CA LEU A 38 4.87 13.62 7.21
C LEU A 38 4.02 14.91 7.31
N ARG A 39 4.31 15.79 8.28
CA ARG A 39 3.70 17.13 8.36
C ARG A 39 4.34 18.12 7.36
N ILE A 40 5.56 17.82 6.91
CA ILE A 40 6.35 18.65 5.99
C ILE A 40 6.05 18.31 4.53
N THR A 41 5.96 17.01 4.22
CA THR A 41 5.71 16.53 2.88
C THR A 41 4.92 15.23 2.90
N ASN A 42 4.05 15.07 1.92
CA ASN A 42 3.25 13.85 1.77
C ASN A 42 4.07 12.76 1.06
N PHE A 43 3.67 11.49 1.19
CA PHE A 43 4.37 10.36 0.57
C PHE A 43 4.54 10.54 -0.95
N GLY A 44 5.80 10.55 -1.42
CA GLY A 44 6.10 10.73 -2.85
C GLY A 44 5.91 12.17 -3.38
N GLY A 45 5.53 13.11 -2.51
CA GLY A 45 5.42 14.54 -2.79
C GLY A 45 6.66 15.32 -2.39
N GLY A 46 6.76 16.55 -2.92
CA GLY A 46 7.89 17.46 -2.70
C GLY A 46 9.12 17.12 -3.55
N ASN A 47 9.90 18.14 -3.88
CA ASN A 47 11.16 18.02 -4.62
C ASN A 47 12.27 18.76 -3.89
N THR A 48 13.47 18.21 -3.91
CA THR A 48 14.66 18.82 -3.31
C THR A 48 15.78 18.79 -4.33
N SER A 49 16.66 19.80 -4.30
CA SER A 49 17.83 19.87 -5.17
C SER A 49 19.08 20.45 -4.51
N CYS A 50 20.24 20.15 -5.08
CA CYS A 50 21.47 20.90 -4.90
C CYS A 50 22.15 21.20 -6.24
N LYS A 51 22.95 22.26 -6.32
CA LYS A 51 23.82 22.58 -7.46
C LYS A 51 25.28 22.40 -7.03
N THR A 52 26.05 21.68 -7.83
CA THR A 52 27.47 21.40 -7.62
C THR A 52 28.28 21.79 -8.86
N ILE A 53 29.61 21.85 -8.73
CA ILE A 53 30.52 22.01 -9.86
C ILE A 53 31.12 20.64 -10.18
N GLU A 54 30.86 20.13 -11.37
CA GLU A 54 31.29 18.81 -11.83
C GLU A 54 32.14 18.94 -13.11
N SER A 55 33.01 17.98 -13.38
CA SER A 55 33.75 17.93 -14.65
C SER A 55 32.87 17.30 -15.74
N ASP A 56 32.62 18.01 -16.84
CA ASP A 56 31.89 17.47 -17.98
C ASP A 56 32.64 16.26 -18.54
N PRO A 57 32.02 15.06 -18.60
CA PRO A 57 32.69 13.84 -19.05
C PRO A 57 33.15 13.89 -20.52
N LEU A 58 32.62 14.81 -21.33
CA LEU A 58 32.99 14.96 -22.74
C LEU A 58 34.11 15.98 -22.96
N SER A 59 34.03 17.14 -22.29
CA SER A 59 34.96 18.26 -22.51
C SER A 59 36.04 18.38 -21.44
N GLY A 60 35.83 17.81 -20.25
CA GLY A 60 36.67 18.01 -19.06
C GLY A 60 36.47 19.36 -18.38
N GLU A 61 35.68 20.28 -18.97
CA GLU A 61 35.40 21.59 -18.38
C GLU A 61 34.59 21.47 -17.09
N LEU A 62 34.87 22.34 -16.12
CA LEU A 62 34.04 22.45 -14.93
C LEU A 62 32.72 23.14 -15.30
N LYS A 63 31.61 22.44 -15.04
CA LYS A 63 30.25 22.91 -15.30
C LYS A 63 29.42 22.84 -14.03
N GLU A 64 28.47 23.74 -13.90
CA GLU A 64 27.46 23.63 -12.84
C GLU A 64 26.44 22.54 -13.22
N VAL A 65 26.21 21.63 -12.28
CA VAL A 65 25.26 20.53 -12.40
C VAL A 65 24.27 20.62 -11.26
N MET A 66 22.98 20.61 -11.59
CA MET A 66 21.92 20.48 -10.61
C MET A 66 21.58 19.01 -10.42
N TRP A 67 21.66 18.54 -9.17
CA TRP A 67 21.14 17.27 -8.73
C TRP A 67 19.77 17.48 -8.10
N ILE A 68 18.75 16.81 -8.62
CA ILE A 68 17.36 16.94 -8.15
C ILE A 68 16.73 15.56 -7.96
N LYS A 69 15.77 15.45 -7.04
CA LYS A 69 14.89 14.27 -6.97
C LYS A 69 14.27 13.96 -8.33
N GLY A 70 14.42 12.72 -8.80
CA GLY A 70 13.81 12.23 -10.03
C GLY A 70 12.29 12.05 -9.93
N SER A 71 11.66 11.84 -11.09
CA SER A 71 10.23 11.57 -11.20
C SER A 71 9.85 10.29 -10.44
N GLY A 72 8.78 10.34 -9.63
CA GLY A 72 8.24 9.20 -8.89
C GLY A 72 9.02 8.75 -7.65
N GLY A 73 10.17 9.37 -7.33
CA GLY A 73 10.91 9.10 -6.09
C GLY A 73 10.27 9.76 -4.86
N ASP A 74 10.45 9.16 -3.69
CA ASP A 74 10.05 9.69 -2.38
C ASP A 74 11.26 10.32 -1.68
N ILE A 75 11.14 11.57 -1.21
CA ILE A 75 12.27 12.27 -0.58
C ILE A 75 12.67 11.65 0.76
N GLY A 76 11.76 10.99 1.47
CA GLY A 76 12.04 10.33 2.75
C GLY A 76 12.92 9.08 2.63
N THR A 77 12.98 8.49 1.44
CA THR A 77 13.73 7.26 1.14
C THR A 77 14.68 7.44 -0.05
N LEU A 78 15.05 8.69 -0.35
CA LEU A 78 15.81 9.05 -1.53
C LEU A 78 17.24 8.52 -1.45
N THR A 79 17.70 7.96 -2.57
CA THR A 79 19.07 7.46 -2.74
C THR A 79 19.66 8.00 -4.04
N ARG A 80 20.96 7.78 -4.27
CA ARG A 80 21.65 8.21 -5.50
C ARG A 80 20.99 7.69 -6.80
N LYS A 81 20.33 6.53 -6.75
CA LYS A 81 19.60 5.99 -7.91
C LYS A 81 18.30 6.75 -8.23
N GLY A 82 17.78 7.51 -7.27
CA GLY A 82 16.53 8.26 -7.37
C GLY A 82 16.69 9.72 -7.76
N ILE A 83 17.91 10.18 -8.06
CA ILE A 83 18.19 11.58 -8.41
C ILE A 83 18.62 11.72 -9.87
N ALA A 84 18.35 12.88 -10.46
CA ALA A 84 18.77 13.25 -11.80
C ALA A 84 19.81 14.37 -11.72
N GLY A 85 20.93 14.21 -12.43
CA GLY A 85 21.92 15.27 -12.62
C GLY A 85 21.67 15.98 -13.95
N LEU A 86 21.60 17.31 -13.94
CA LEU A 86 21.36 18.11 -15.14
C LEU A 86 22.36 19.27 -15.26
N PHE A 87 22.90 19.46 -16.45
CA PHE A 87 23.65 20.66 -16.83
C PHE A 87 22.73 21.89 -16.77
N THR A 88 23.06 22.87 -15.92
CA THR A 88 22.18 24.03 -15.69
C THR A 88 22.16 24.98 -16.90
N ASP A 89 23.29 25.11 -17.62
CA ASP A 89 23.40 25.92 -18.84
C ASP A 89 22.55 25.37 -20.01
N ARG A 90 22.47 24.04 -20.15
CA ARG A 90 21.60 23.37 -21.11
C ARG A 90 20.13 23.56 -20.76
N LEU A 91 19.78 23.39 -19.47
CA LEU A 91 18.43 23.65 -18.99
C LEU A 91 18.01 25.11 -19.25
N HIS A 92 18.89 26.07 -18.99
CA HIS A 92 18.64 27.50 -19.27
C HIS A 92 18.52 27.77 -20.77
N SER A 93 19.21 27.02 -21.61
CA SER A 93 19.11 27.16 -23.07
C SER A 93 17.72 26.79 -23.60
N LEU A 94 16.94 25.99 -22.87
CA LEU A 94 15.56 25.68 -23.22
C LEU A 94 14.66 26.94 -23.26
N LYS A 95 15.03 28.02 -22.54
CA LYS A 95 14.31 29.31 -22.63
C LYS A 95 14.25 29.87 -24.04
N LYS A 96 15.24 29.57 -24.89
CA LYS A 96 15.33 30.08 -26.27
C LYS A 96 14.33 29.42 -27.22
N ILE A 97 13.84 28.24 -26.86
CA ILE A 97 12.97 27.42 -27.71
C ILE A 97 11.58 27.21 -27.12
N TYR A 98 11.38 27.59 -25.85
CA TYR A 98 10.09 27.52 -25.18
C TYR A 98 9.08 28.47 -25.85
N LYS A 99 7.91 27.92 -26.24
CA LYS A 99 6.88 28.62 -27.04
C LYS A 99 5.69 29.12 -26.22
N GLY A 100 5.73 28.98 -24.89
CA GLY A 100 4.63 29.33 -23.99
C GLY A 100 3.73 28.14 -23.61
N LEU A 101 2.82 28.41 -22.67
CA LEU A 101 1.98 27.41 -21.99
C LEU A 101 1.23 26.42 -22.92
N PRO A 102 0.72 26.80 -24.10
CA PRO A 102 0.07 25.84 -25.00
C PRO A 102 0.98 24.70 -25.48
N PHE A 103 2.30 24.87 -25.36
CA PHE A 103 3.33 23.92 -25.78
C PHE A 103 4.17 23.42 -24.60
N GLU A 104 3.66 23.54 -23.36
CA GLU A 104 4.37 23.20 -22.12
C GLU A 104 4.96 21.78 -22.14
N ASP A 105 4.19 20.83 -22.65
CA ASP A 105 4.57 19.42 -22.69
C ASP A 105 5.70 19.12 -23.72
N GLU A 106 5.97 20.00 -24.69
CA GLU A 106 7.08 19.85 -25.65
C GLU A 106 8.47 19.94 -24.98
N ILE A 107 8.56 20.64 -23.84
CA ILE A 107 9.83 20.78 -23.10
C ILE A 107 10.20 19.51 -22.34
N VAL A 108 9.22 18.73 -21.87
CA VAL A 108 9.46 17.56 -21.02
C VAL A 108 10.43 16.54 -21.63
N PRO A 109 10.30 16.09 -22.89
CA PRO A 109 11.29 15.20 -23.48
C PRO A 109 12.67 15.86 -23.64
N LEU A 110 12.76 17.19 -23.75
CA LEU A 110 14.02 17.91 -23.91
C LEU A 110 14.86 17.97 -22.63
N LEU A 111 14.25 17.75 -21.47
CA LEU A 111 14.99 17.62 -20.20
C LEU A 111 16.01 16.46 -20.25
N GLN A 112 15.77 15.44 -21.07
CA GLN A 112 16.72 14.33 -21.28
C GLN A 112 18.02 14.79 -21.96
N HIS A 113 17.97 15.82 -22.81
CA HIS A 113 19.17 16.41 -23.43
C HIS A 113 20.00 17.25 -22.45
N CYS A 114 19.43 17.56 -21.28
CA CYS A 114 20.09 18.31 -20.24
C CYS A 114 20.81 17.39 -19.22
N LEU A 115 20.67 16.07 -19.30
CA LEU A 115 21.30 15.14 -18.35
C LEU A 115 22.83 15.26 -18.34
N TYR A 116 23.38 15.24 -17.14
CA TYR A 116 24.82 15.20 -16.86
C TYR A 116 25.39 13.78 -16.97
N ASP A 117 24.71 12.80 -16.37
CA ASP A 117 25.12 11.39 -16.42
C ASP A 117 24.01 10.47 -16.95
N LEU A 118 24.41 9.32 -17.48
CA LEU A 118 23.49 8.32 -18.06
C LEU A 118 22.80 7.45 -17.00
N ASN A 119 23.23 7.54 -15.73
CA ASN A 119 22.66 6.79 -14.62
C ASN A 119 21.58 7.57 -13.88
N SER A 120 21.29 8.79 -14.34
CA SER A 120 20.31 9.69 -13.76
C SER A 120 18.91 9.10 -13.83
N ALA A 121 18.16 9.29 -12.75
CA ALA A 121 16.71 9.07 -12.81
C ALA A 121 16.08 10.00 -13.85
N ALA A 122 14.88 9.66 -14.31
CA ALA A 122 14.13 10.55 -15.20
C ALA A 122 13.86 11.90 -14.49
N PRO A 123 14.19 13.05 -15.10
CA PRO A 123 13.89 14.37 -14.52
C PRO A 123 12.40 14.54 -14.22
N SER A 124 12.08 15.16 -13.08
CA SER A 124 10.71 15.53 -12.71
C SER A 124 10.25 16.77 -13.48
N ILE A 125 8.93 17.02 -13.54
CA ILE A 125 8.42 18.24 -14.18
C ILE A 125 8.79 19.52 -13.40
N ASP A 126 9.11 19.41 -12.11
CA ASP A 126 9.54 20.56 -11.32
C ASP A 126 11.02 20.91 -11.53
N THR A 127 11.73 20.14 -12.36
CA THR A 127 13.14 20.38 -12.69
C THR A 127 13.41 21.85 -13.08
N PRO A 128 12.61 22.51 -13.94
CA PRO A 128 12.75 23.93 -14.22
C PRO A 128 12.53 24.84 -13.01
N LEU A 129 11.64 24.47 -12.07
CA LEU A 129 11.34 25.28 -10.87
C LEU A 129 12.56 25.38 -9.95
N HIS A 130 13.41 24.36 -9.92
CA HIS A 130 14.67 24.36 -9.18
C HIS A 130 15.83 24.94 -10.01
N GLY A 131 15.90 24.60 -11.29
CA GLY A 131 17.04 24.93 -12.14
C GLY A 131 17.08 26.37 -12.61
N LEU A 132 15.93 27.05 -12.69
CA LEU A 132 15.86 28.45 -13.11
C LEU A 132 16.10 29.45 -11.96
N LEU A 133 15.99 29.00 -10.71
CA LEU A 133 16.37 29.78 -9.54
C LEU A 133 17.90 29.71 -9.30
N PRO A 134 18.54 30.80 -8.87
CA PRO A 134 20.00 30.88 -8.77
C PRO A 134 20.59 30.22 -7.52
N PHE A 135 19.77 29.63 -6.65
CA PHE A 135 20.22 29.17 -5.34
C PHE A 135 20.90 27.79 -5.39
N PRO A 136 21.95 27.55 -4.58
CA PRO A 136 22.63 26.27 -4.53
C PRO A 136 21.73 25.15 -4.02
N HIS A 137 20.91 25.40 -3.00
CA HIS A 137 19.98 24.42 -2.43
C HIS A 137 18.57 24.96 -2.44
N ILE A 138 17.63 24.14 -2.92
CA ILE A 138 16.21 24.50 -3.03
C ILE A 138 15.37 23.33 -2.56
N ASP A 139 14.36 23.63 -1.76
CA ASP A 139 13.32 22.70 -1.34
C ASP A 139 11.97 23.18 -1.88
N HIS A 140 11.19 22.24 -2.40
CA HIS A 140 9.79 22.37 -2.72
C HIS A 140 9.01 21.35 -1.88
N LEU A 141 8.13 21.83 -1.01
CA LEU A 141 7.48 21.01 0.01
C LEU A 141 5.97 21.23 0.03
N HIS A 142 5.25 20.24 0.55
CA HIS A 142 3.77 20.20 0.61
C HIS A 142 3.23 20.12 2.06
N PRO A 143 3.61 21.04 2.98
CA PRO A 143 3.15 20.96 4.36
C PRO A 143 1.68 21.34 4.47
N ASP A 144 0.91 20.57 5.26
CA ASP A 144 -0.53 20.78 5.47
C ASP A 144 -0.85 22.23 5.87
N ALA A 145 0.00 22.85 6.70
CA ALA A 145 -0.18 24.23 7.16
C ALA A 145 -0.10 25.26 6.02
N LEU A 146 0.87 25.09 5.11
CA LEU A 146 1.03 26.01 3.98
C LEU A 146 -0.05 25.77 2.94
N ILE A 147 -0.41 24.51 2.68
CA ILE A 147 -1.49 24.17 1.76
C ILE A 147 -2.82 24.69 2.30
N ALA A 148 -3.05 24.67 3.62
CA ALA A 148 -4.24 25.26 4.24
C ALA A 148 -4.34 26.76 3.96
N ILE A 149 -3.25 27.52 4.11
CA ILE A 149 -3.22 28.94 3.72
C ILE A 149 -3.41 29.08 2.21
N ALA A 150 -2.77 28.23 1.42
CA ALA A 150 -2.80 28.31 -0.03
C ALA A 150 -4.14 27.90 -0.66
N ALA A 151 -4.95 27.14 0.08
CA ALA A 151 -6.31 26.70 -0.28
C ALA A 151 -7.39 27.53 0.42
N ALA A 152 -7.02 28.49 1.27
CA ALA A 152 -7.96 29.44 1.85
C ALA A 152 -8.37 30.49 0.82
N LYS A 153 -9.65 30.88 0.81
CA LYS A 153 -10.20 31.90 -0.10
C LYS A 153 -9.38 33.21 -0.08
N ASP A 154 -8.90 33.61 1.09
CA ASP A 154 -8.11 34.84 1.30
C ASP A 154 -6.61 34.56 1.46
N GLY A 155 -6.11 33.44 0.91
CA GLY A 155 -4.77 32.92 1.14
C GLY A 155 -3.62 33.91 0.88
N GLU A 156 -3.67 34.68 -0.21
CA GLU A 156 -2.64 35.68 -0.52
C GLU A 156 -2.57 36.79 0.54
N ALA A 157 -3.72 37.26 1.01
CA ALA A 157 -3.79 38.30 2.04
C ALA A 157 -3.29 37.78 3.40
N ILE A 158 -3.65 36.55 3.74
CA ILE A 158 -3.20 35.87 4.97
C ILE A 158 -1.69 35.62 4.94
N MET A 159 -1.15 35.20 3.80
CA MET A 159 0.30 35.06 3.60
C MET A 159 1.01 36.38 3.89
N LYS A 160 0.54 37.50 3.32
CA LYS A 160 1.09 38.84 3.58
C LYS A 160 0.99 39.24 5.06
N GLN A 161 -0.05 38.81 5.77
CA GLN A 161 -0.17 39.04 7.21
C GLN A 161 0.92 38.32 8.02
N ILE A 162 1.30 37.11 7.62
CA ILE A 162 2.29 36.29 8.35
C ILE A 162 3.72 36.74 8.01
N TRP A 163 4.03 36.92 6.72
CA TRP A 163 5.42 37.09 6.25
C TRP A 163 5.72 38.46 5.61
N GLY A 164 4.73 39.34 5.46
CA GLY A 164 4.89 40.59 4.72
C GLY A 164 5.40 40.34 3.30
N ASP A 165 6.44 41.08 2.90
CA ASP A 165 7.07 40.96 1.57
C ASP A 165 8.22 39.94 1.54
N SER A 166 8.43 39.16 2.61
CA SER A 166 9.54 38.20 2.69
C SER A 166 9.25 36.85 2.05
N ILE A 167 7.99 36.53 1.78
CA ILE A 167 7.55 35.36 1.01
C ILE A 167 6.66 35.87 -0.12
N ALA A 168 6.90 35.41 -1.34
CA ALA A 168 6.07 35.80 -2.48
C ALA A 168 4.92 34.82 -2.72
N TRP A 169 3.89 35.29 -3.41
CA TRP A 169 2.76 34.46 -3.84
C TRP A 169 2.72 34.37 -5.36
N ILE A 170 2.58 33.14 -5.87
CA ILE A 170 2.24 32.90 -7.27
C ILE A 170 0.88 32.16 -7.27
N PRO A 171 -0.13 32.66 -8.01
CA PRO A 171 -1.41 31.95 -8.14
C PRO A 171 -1.22 30.52 -8.65
N TRP A 172 -2.24 29.68 -8.45
CA TRP A 172 -2.20 28.32 -8.96
C TRP A 172 -1.89 28.31 -10.46
N GLN A 173 -0.90 27.50 -10.83
CA GLN A 173 -0.58 27.13 -12.19
C GLN A 173 -0.06 25.70 -12.18
N ARG A 174 -0.38 24.94 -13.22
CA ARG A 174 0.18 23.61 -13.44
C ARG A 174 1.71 23.65 -13.44
N PRO A 175 2.40 22.71 -12.76
CA PRO A 175 3.86 22.66 -12.74
C PRO A 175 4.48 22.43 -14.12
N GLY A 176 5.61 23.10 -14.37
CA GLY A 176 6.39 22.96 -15.59
C GLY A 176 7.34 24.14 -15.86
N PHE A 177 7.84 24.23 -17.09
CA PHE A 177 8.82 25.21 -17.50
C PHE A 177 8.32 26.66 -17.32
N ASP A 178 7.06 26.95 -17.65
CA ASP A 178 6.48 28.28 -17.49
C ASP A 178 6.48 28.73 -16.04
N LEU A 179 6.08 27.84 -15.14
CA LEU A 179 6.04 28.12 -13.71
C LEU A 179 7.47 28.42 -13.21
N GLY A 180 8.48 27.67 -13.67
CA GLY A 180 9.87 27.98 -13.40
C GLY A 180 10.31 29.39 -13.85
N LEU A 181 9.82 29.87 -15.01
CA LEU A 181 10.06 31.25 -15.46
C LEU A 181 9.37 32.27 -14.56
N GLN A 182 8.18 31.97 -14.04
CA GLN A 182 7.48 32.83 -13.10
C GLN A 182 8.19 32.90 -11.74
N LEU A 183 8.71 31.78 -11.22
CA LEU A 183 9.55 31.76 -10.02
C LEU A 183 10.79 32.64 -10.19
N GLU A 184 11.49 32.49 -11.33
CA GLU A 184 12.66 33.31 -11.66
C GLU A 184 12.31 34.80 -11.74
N LYS A 185 11.21 35.14 -12.42
CA LYS A 185 10.73 36.53 -12.52
C LYS A 185 10.37 37.09 -11.15
N CYS A 186 9.65 36.33 -10.33
CA CYS A 186 9.25 36.72 -8.99
C CYS A 186 10.46 37.07 -8.11
N TYR A 187 11.51 36.24 -8.16
CA TYR A 187 12.76 36.54 -7.48
C TYR A 187 13.50 37.76 -8.05
N LYS A 188 13.53 37.93 -9.38
CA LYS A 188 14.16 39.12 -10.00
C LYS A 188 13.45 40.41 -9.63
N ASP A 189 12.12 40.39 -9.53
CA ASP A 189 11.31 41.55 -9.17
C ASP A 189 11.48 41.92 -7.68
N ASN A 190 11.75 40.95 -6.80
CA ASN A 190 12.08 41.18 -5.39
C ASN A 190 13.18 40.21 -4.87
N PRO A 191 14.46 40.58 -4.94
CA PRO A 191 15.57 39.71 -4.50
C PRO A 191 15.64 39.44 -2.99
N ASN A 192 14.84 40.12 -2.18
CA ASN A 192 14.83 39.98 -0.71
C ASN A 192 13.89 38.86 -0.21
N ILE A 193 13.13 38.23 -1.10
CA ILE A 193 12.26 37.12 -0.72
C ILE A 193 13.11 35.93 -0.25
N LYS A 194 12.57 35.16 0.69
CA LYS A 194 13.19 33.97 1.30
C LYS A 194 12.50 32.68 0.87
N GLY A 195 11.40 32.81 0.14
CA GLY A 195 10.59 31.71 -0.34
C GLY A 195 9.43 32.18 -1.21
N ILE A 196 8.75 31.22 -1.82
CA ILE A 196 7.58 31.44 -2.68
C ILE A 196 6.51 30.42 -2.29
N ILE A 197 5.29 30.87 -2.08
CA ILE A 197 4.12 30.00 -1.93
C ILE A 197 3.37 29.98 -3.26
N LEU A 198 3.09 28.77 -3.73
CA LEU A 198 2.26 28.51 -4.89
C LEU A 198 0.83 28.23 -4.45
N GLY A 199 -0.13 29.01 -4.97
CA GLY A 199 -1.54 28.86 -4.68
C GLY A 199 -2.00 27.42 -4.90
N SER A 200 -2.61 26.82 -3.88
CA SER A 200 -3.07 25.42 -3.87
C SER A 200 -2.04 24.35 -4.25
N HIS A 201 -0.73 24.64 -4.19
CA HIS A 201 0.32 23.67 -4.57
C HIS A 201 1.33 23.44 -3.44
N GLY A 202 2.15 24.44 -3.07
CA GLY A 202 3.20 24.21 -2.07
C GLY A 202 4.12 25.38 -1.78
N LEU A 203 5.18 25.10 -1.03
CA LEU A 203 6.20 26.05 -0.58
C LEU A 203 7.52 25.82 -1.33
N PHE A 204 8.18 26.89 -1.72
CA PHE A 204 9.58 26.92 -2.14
C PHE A 204 10.41 27.70 -1.13
N THR A 205 11.53 27.13 -0.73
CA THR A 205 12.55 27.74 0.14
C THR A 205 13.94 27.37 -0.37
N TRP A 206 14.95 28.11 0.05
CA TRP A 206 16.32 27.91 -0.43
C TRP A 206 17.36 28.30 0.61
N GLY A 207 18.61 27.91 0.37
CA GLY A 207 19.75 28.27 1.19
C GLY A 207 21.09 28.09 0.45
N ASN A 208 22.16 28.65 1.02
CA ASN A 208 23.52 28.50 0.50
C ASN A 208 24.13 27.16 0.90
N THR A 209 23.59 26.51 1.93
CA THR A 209 23.96 25.16 2.36
C THR A 209 22.72 24.29 2.54
N SER A 210 22.88 22.97 2.50
CA SER A 210 21.77 22.04 2.81
C SER A 210 21.18 22.29 4.19
N LYS A 211 22.00 22.63 5.18
CA LYS A 211 21.56 22.94 6.55
C LYS A 211 20.73 24.21 6.61
N GLU A 212 21.20 25.28 5.97
CA GLU A 212 20.48 26.56 5.91
C GLU A 212 19.12 26.37 5.21
N CYS A 213 19.10 25.68 4.08
CA CYS A 213 17.87 25.37 3.34
C CYS A 213 16.87 24.59 4.22
N TYR A 214 17.34 23.56 4.92
CA TYR A 214 16.55 22.77 5.87
C TYR A 214 15.90 23.66 6.95
N PHE A 215 16.67 24.50 7.62
CA PHE A 215 16.14 25.38 8.68
C PHE A 215 15.23 26.49 8.15
N ASN A 216 15.46 26.98 6.93
CA ASN A 216 14.56 27.94 6.27
C ASN A 216 13.20 27.29 6.00
N SER A 217 13.20 26.06 5.47
CA SER A 217 12.00 25.24 5.30
C SER A 217 11.24 25.05 6.62
N LEU A 218 11.91 24.58 7.67
CA LEU A 218 11.27 24.39 8.98
C LEU A 218 10.70 25.68 9.56
N THR A 219 11.42 26.81 9.44
CA THR A 219 11.00 28.09 10.00
C THR A 219 9.68 28.56 9.37
N VAL A 220 9.57 28.53 8.04
CA VAL A 220 8.34 28.95 7.35
C VAL A 220 7.15 28.05 7.71
N ILE A 221 7.39 26.73 7.82
CA ILE A 221 6.35 25.76 8.19
C ILE A 221 5.87 25.97 9.63
N GLU A 222 6.80 26.22 10.55
CA GLU A 222 6.52 26.48 11.95
C GLU A 222 5.68 27.76 12.12
N GLU A 223 6.07 28.85 11.47
CA GLU A 223 5.36 30.14 11.51
C GLU A 223 3.91 30.01 11.01
N ALA A 224 3.72 29.26 9.91
CA ALA A 224 2.39 28.96 9.39
C ALA A 224 1.56 28.12 10.38
N SER A 225 2.18 27.12 10.99
CA SER A 225 1.51 26.20 11.92
C SER A 225 1.06 26.92 13.19
N ILE A 226 1.91 27.77 13.76
CA ILE A 226 1.57 28.63 14.91
C ILE A 226 0.40 29.56 14.58
N PHE A 227 0.38 30.14 13.36
CA PHE A 227 -0.71 31.01 12.94
C PHE A 227 -2.05 30.25 12.86
N LEU A 228 -2.04 29.04 12.27
CA LEU A 228 -3.23 28.20 12.16
C LEU A 228 -3.73 27.70 13.51
N GLU A 229 -2.82 27.28 14.40
CA GLU A 229 -3.19 26.85 15.76
C GLU A 229 -3.94 27.97 16.50
N LYS A 230 -3.38 29.18 16.53
CA LYS A 230 -4.04 30.35 17.14
C LYS A 230 -5.39 30.68 16.51
N ALA A 231 -5.51 30.53 15.19
CA ALA A 231 -6.78 30.74 14.51
C ALA A 231 -7.83 29.67 14.89
N GLN A 232 -7.40 28.41 15.02
CA GLN A 232 -8.26 27.30 15.45
C GLN A 232 -8.74 27.50 16.89
N GLU A 233 -7.83 27.86 17.81
CA GLU A 233 -8.16 28.18 19.20
C GLU A 233 -9.19 29.32 19.28
N LYS A 234 -8.97 30.39 18.51
CA LYS A 234 -9.89 31.54 18.47
C LYS A 234 -11.27 31.18 17.91
N LYS A 235 -11.33 30.31 16.90
CA LYS A 235 -12.59 29.88 16.29
C LYS A 235 -13.39 28.96 17.22
N GLY A 236 -12.72 28.21 18.10
CA GLY A 236 -13.32 27.41 19.17
C GLY A 236 -13.98 26.10 18.72
N SER A 237 -14.50 26.00 17.50
CA SER A 237 -15.05 24.77 16.93
C SER A 237 -14.41 24.42 15.59
N ILE A 238 -13.97 23.18 15.46
CA ILE A 238 -13.48 22.58 14.21
C ILE A 238 -14.69 22.10 13.39
N PHE A 239 -14.74 22.44 12.09
CA PHE A 239 -15.78 21.98 11.15
C PHE A 239 -17.24 22.23 11.60
N GLY A 240 -17.49 23.35 12.28
CA GLY A 240 -18.81 23.68 12.81
C GLY A 240 -19.22 22.87 14.04
N GLY A 241 -18.33 22.03 14.58
CA GLY A 241 -18.58 21.18 15.75
C GLY A 241 -19.07 19.78 15.39
N LEU A 242 -19.22 18.93 16.41
CA LEU A 242 -19.68 17.54 16.26
C LEU A 242 -21.20 17.50 16.03
N LYS A 243 -21.62 16.93 14.91
CA LYS A 243 -23.00 16.54 14.59
C LYS A 243 -23.34 15.16 15.16
N ILE A 244 -22.35 14.27 15.26
CA ILE A 244 -22.53 12.90 15.76
C ILE A 244 -21.37 12.49 16.67
N GLU A 245 -21.62 11.61 17.64
CA GLU A 245 -20.57 11.00 18.45
C GLU A 245 -20.17 9.62 17.91
N SER A 246 -18.86 9.39 17.78
CA SER A 246 -18.35 8.08 17.41
C SER A 246 -18.51 7.07 18.55
N PRO A 247 -18.92 5.83 18.27
CA PRO A 247 -18.89 4.74 19.23
C PRO A 247 -17.43 4.36 19.58
N THR A 248 -17.27 3.42 20.50
CA THR A 248 -15.95 2.97 20.98
C THR A 248 -15.09 2.38 19.85
N ALA A 249 -13.76 2.49 19.96
CA ALA A 249 -12.85 1.94 18.95
C ALA A 249 -13.07 0.44 18.65
N PRO A 250 -13.27 -0.45 19.65
CA PRO A 250 -13.59 -1.86 19.36
C PRO A 250 -14.87 -2.04 18.54
N TYR A 251 -15.90 -1.23 18.78
CA TYR A 251 -17.14 -1.27 18.00
C TYR A 251 -16.88 -0.85 16.55
N ARG A 252 -16.16 0.25 16.33
CA ARG A 252 -15.81 0.73 14.98
C ARG A 252 -14.99 -0.29 14.20
N LEU A 253 -14.00 -0.92 14.85
CA LEU A 253 -13.20 -1.99 14.23
C LEU A 253 -14.06 -3.21 13.86
N SER A 254 -15.01 -3.60 14.71
CA SER A 254 -15.94 -4.69 14.40
C SER A 254 -16.85 -4.35 13.22
N GLN A 255 -17.39 -3.13 13.17
CA GLN A 255 -18.18 -2.65 12.03
C GLN A 255 -17.36 -2.62 10.74
N ALA A 256 -16.13 -2.08 10.81
CA ALA A 256 -15.22 -2.02 9.69
C ALA A 256 -14.85 -3.42 9.16
N ALA A 257 -14.56 -4.38 10.03
CA ALA A 257 -14.27 -5.77 9.64
C ALA A 257 -15.43 -6.41 8.88
N GLN A 258 -16.67 -6.16 9.29
CA GLN A 258 -17.87 -6.69 8.64
C GLN A 258 -18.18 -6.01 7.30
N LEU A 259 -17.94 -4.70 7.19
CA LEU A 259 -18.26 -3.90 6.02
C LEU A 259 -17.21 -4.01 4.91
N MET A 260 -15.93 -4.15 5.27
CA MET A 260 -14.79 -4.20 4.36
C MET A 260 -14.99 -5.15 3.16
N PRO A 261 -15.39 -6.43 3.34
CA PRO A 261 -15.63 -7.34 2.22
C PRO A 261 -16.72 -6.87 1.25
N ILE A 262 -17.77 -6.21 1.77
CA ILE A 262 -18.89 -5.72 0.96
C ILE A 262 -18.42 -4.54 0.11
N LEU A 263 -17.75 -3.56 0.74
CA LEU A 263 -17.20 -2.39 0.04
C LEU A 263 -16.15 -2.80 -0.99
N ARG A 264 -15.25 -3.73 -0.63
CA ARG A 264 -14.26 -4.29 -1.55
C ARG A 264 -14.93 -4.87 -2.79
N GLY A 265 -16.00 -5.64 -2.60
CA GLY A 265 -16.82 -6.20 -3.66
C GLY A 265 -17.34 -5.13 -4.63
N LEU A 266 -17.95 -4.08 -4.08
CA LEU A 266 -18.51 -2.97 -4.88
C LEU A 266 -17.44 -2.12 -5.59
N CYS A 267 -16.27 -1.96 -4.98
CA CYS A 267 -15.14 -1.24 -5.60
C CYS A 267 -14.45 -2.02 -6.73
N SER A 268 -14.71 -3.32 -6.87
CA SER A 268 -13.91 -4.22 -7.71
C SER A 268 -14.58 -4.66 -9.01
N GLU A 269 -15.47 -3.83 -9.56
CA GLU A 269 -16.29 -4.18 -10.73
C GLU A 269 -15.47 -4.41 -12.00
N LYS A 270 -14.38 -3.64 -12.19
CA LYS A 270 -13.43 -3.82 -13.30
C LYS A 270 -12.23 -4.70 -12.91
N ASN A 271 -11.69 -4.48 -11.71
CA ASN A 271 -10.48 -5.12 -11.21
C ASN A 271 -10.61 -5.36 -9.71
N GLN A 272 -10.09 -6.47 -9.20
CA GLN A 272 -10.01 -6.70 -7.74
C GLN A 272 -9.16 -5.62 -7.06
N MET A 273 -9.68 -5.07 -5.95
CA MET A 273 -9.01 -4.06 -5.14
C MET A 273 -8.56 -4.62 -3.79
N ILE A 274 -7.67 -3.92 -3.11
CA ILE A 274 -7.17 -4.17 -1.75
C ILE A 274 -7.57 -2.99 -0.86
N GLY A 275 -8.01 -3.28 0.36
CA GLY A 275 -8.56 -2.32 1.30
C GLY A 275 -7.61 -1.80 2.38
N HIS A 276 -7.87 -0.60 2.86
CA HIS A 276 -7.34 -0.05 4.11
C HIS A 276 -8.47 0.66 4.90
N PHE A 277 -8.35 0.63 6.22
CA PHE A 277 -9.30 1.27 7.14
C PHE A 277 -8.53 2.18 8.11
N SER A 278 -9.11 3.35 8.38
CA SER A 278 -8.58 4.30 9.35
C SER A 278 -9.70 5.02 10.10
N ASP A 279 -9.56 5.12 11.42
CA ASP A 279 -10.44 5.85 12.33
C ASP A 279 -9.64 6.83 13.21
N GLU A 280 -8.60 7.43 12.62
CA GLU A 280 -7.75 8.40 13.30
C GLU A 280 -8.57 9.59 13.88
N PRO A 281 -8.17 10.19 14.99
CA PRO A 281 -8.92 11.27 15.64
C PRO A 281 -9.25 12.44 14.70
N ALA A 282 -8.31 12.83 13.84
CA ALA A 282 -8.49 13.86 12.82
C ALA A 282 -9.59 13.51 11.80
N VAL A 283 -9.68 12.24 11.43
CA VAL A 283 -10.74 11.70 10.55
C VAL A 283 -12.07 11.77 11.27
N LEU A 284 -12.16 11.22 12.49
CA LEU A 284 -13.42 11.19 13.26
C LEU A 284 -13.97 12.59 13.50
N ALA A 285 -13.11 13.56 13.82
CA ALA A 285 -13.51 14.96 13.98
C ALA A 285 -14.15 15.53 12.70
N PHE A 286 -13.68 15.14 11.51
CA PHE A 286 -14.23 15.58 10.23
C PHE A 286 -15.51 14.84 9.85
N ILE A 287 -15.50 13.51 9.86
CA ILE A 287 -16.63 12.69 9.39
C ILE A 287 -17.86 12.77 10.30
N ASN A 288 -17.69 13.29 11.51
CA ASN A 288 -18.78 13.50 12.45
C ASN A 288 -19.23 14.96 12.52
N SER A 289 -18.69 15.84 11.68
CA SER A 289 -18.91 17.28 11.78
C SER A 289 -20.17 17.75 11.05
N TYR A 290 -20.62 18.97 11.37
CA TYR A 290 -21.68 19.64 10.60
C TYR A 290 -21.25 20.02 9.18
N ASP A 291 -19.95 20.21 8.95
CA ASP A 291 -19.42 20.61 7.65
C ASP A 291 -19.16 19.44 6.68
N LEU A 292 -19.32 18.18 7.09
CA LEU A 292 -19.03 17.01 6.23
C LEU A 292 -19.73 17.10 4.86
N GLU A 293 -21.04 17.37 4.85
CA GLU A 293 -21.84 17.41 3.62
C GLU A 293 -21.42 18.54 2.68
N ARG A 294 -20.88 19.63 3.22
CA ARG A 294 -20.36 20.76 2.44
C ARG A 294 -18.94 20.50 1.92
N LEU A 295 -18.07 19.96 2.76
CA LEU A 295 -16.64 19.84 2.49
C LEU A 295 -16.26 18.56 1.74
N ALA A 296 -16.88 17.42 2.03
CA ALA A 296 -16.55 16.16 1.35
C ALA A 296 -16.70 16.25 -0.18
N PRO A 297 -17.77 16.85 -0.76
CA PRO A 297 -17.91 16.97 -2.21
C PRO A 297 -16.85 17.86 -2.89
N LEU A 298 -16.15 18.72 -2.13
CA LEU A 298 -15.08 19.58 -2.66
C LEU A 298 -13.79 18.79 -2.92
N GLY A 299 -13.61 17.64 -2.26
CA GLY A 299 -12.46 16.79 -2.47
C GLY A 299 -11.15 17.35 -1.91
N THR A 300 -10.04 17.01 -2.55
CA THR A 300 -8.70 17.47 -2.18
C THR A 300 -8.31 18.73 -2.95
N SER A 301 -7.44 19.58 -2.40
CA SER A 301 -6.92 20.79 -3.06
C SER A 301 -5.55 20.57 -3.68
N CYS A 302 -4.80 19.56 -3.23
CA CYS A 302 -3.45 19.30 -3.72
C CYS A 302 -3.49 18.47 -5.02
N PRO A 303 -2.86 18.93 -6.11
CA PRO A 303 -2.73 18.20 -7.38
C PRO A 303 -2.32 16.73 -7.25
N ASP A 304 -1.31 16.45 -6.43
CA ASP A 304 -0.74 15.11 -6.27
C ASP A 304 -1.74 14.09 -5.72
N HIS A 305 -2.75 14.57 -4.98
CA HIS A 305 -3.71 13.70 -4.30
C HIS A 305 -4.74 13.14 -5.27
N PHE A 306 -5.12 13.86 -6.35
CA PHE A 306 -6.19 13.43 -7.26
C PHE A 306 -5.90 12.07 -7.93
N LEU A 307 -4.63 11.79 -8.23
CA LEU A 307 -4.19 10.50 -8.78
C LEU A 307 -4.46 9.33 -7.83
N ARG A 308 -4.61 9.60 -6.52
CA ARG A 308 -4.70 8.59 -5.46
C ARG A 308 -6.05 8.58 -4.75
N THR A 309 -6.73 9.72 -4.64
CA THR A 309 -7.99 9.86 -3.89
C THR A 309 -9.21 10.05 -4.80
N LYS A 310 -9.00 10.31 -6.09
CA LYS A 310 -10.01 10.87 -7.02
C LYS A 310 -10.52 12.26 -6.59
N ILE A 311 -11.44 12.79 -7.37
CA ILE A 311 -12.00 14.14 -7.20
C ILE A 311 -12.83 14.33 -5.93
N LYS A 312 -13.49 13.28 -5.41
CA LYS A 312 -14.25 13.32 -4.16
C LYS A 312 -14.37 11.93 -3.53
N PRO A 313 -14.55 11.82 -2.20
CA PRO A 313 -14.94 10.58 -1.54
C PRO A 313 -16.41 10.22 -1.81
N LEU A 314 -16.77 8.98 -1.53
CA LEU A 314 -18.17 8.56 -1.36
C LEU A 314 -18.54 8.62 0.13
N VAL A 315 -19.59 9.35 0.50
CA VAL A 315 -20.12 9.34 1.88
C VAL A 315 -21.29 8.36 1.95
N LEU A 316 -21.22 7.38 2.83
CA LEU A 316 -22.28 6.40 3.03
C LEU A 316 -23.39 6.96 3.92
N SER A 317 -24.64 6.72 3.51
CA SER A 317 -25.83 7.01 4.29
C SER A 317 -26.27 5.76 5.07
N LEU A 318 -25.46 5.35 6.05
CA LEU A 318 -25.76 4.25 6.96
C LEU A 318 -25.91 4.79 8.40
N ALA A 319 -26.82 4.22 9.17
CA ALA A 319 -26.92 4.55 10.60
C ALA A 319 -25.71 3.97 11.35
N ILE A 320 -25.15 4.68 12.33
CA ILE A 320 -23.98 4.17 13.10
C ILE A 320 -24.24 2.81 13.75
N THR A 321 -25.50 2.55 14.11
CA THR A 321 -25.97 1.32 14.76
C THR A 321 -26.52 0.30 13.75
N GLU A 322 -26.27 0.47 12.46
CA GLU A 322 -26.76 -0.45 11.42
C GLU A 322 -26.28 -1.88 11.70
N ASP A 323 -27.18 -2.86 11.54
CA ASP A 323 -26.81 -4.27 11.66
C ASP A 323 -26.16 -4.75 10.37
N LEU A 324 -24.84 -4.90 10.40
CA LEU A 324 -24.06 -5.33 9.24
C LEU A 324 -23.96 -6.86 9.07
N SER A 325 -24.71 -7.63 9.87
CA SER A 325 -24.69 -9.10 9.81
C SER A 325 -25.30 -9.63 8.50
N ASP A 326 -26.35 -8.99 7.98
CA ASP A 326 -26.94 -9.30 6.68
C ASP A 326 -26.27 -8.50 5.56
N SER A 327 -25.21 -9.09 4.99
CA SER A 327 -24.46 -8.47 3.90
C SER A 327 -25.27 -8.21 2.63
N ALA A 328 -26.33 -8.97 2.38
CA ALA A 328 -27.15 -8.78 1.19
C ALA A 328 -28.03 -7.54 1.36
N ALA A 329 -28.68 -7.40 2.52
CA ALA A 329 -29.45 -6.21 2.86
C ALA A 329 -28.57 -4.95 2.83
N ILE A 330 -27.39 -4.97 3.47
CA ILE A 330 -26.47 -3.82 3.47
C ILE A 330 -26.03 -3.44 2.06
N ARG A 331 -25.75 -4.44 1.21
CA ARG A 331 -25.36 -4.19 -0.18
C ARG A 331 -26.47 -3.46 -0.93
N GLU A 332 -27.73 -3.88 -0.79
CA GLU A 332 -28.87 -3.19 -1.43
C GLU A 332 -29.03 -1.75 -0.95
N ILE A 333 -28.72 -1.46 0.32
CA ILE A 333 -28.76 -0.10 0.86
C ILE A 333 -27.67 0.79 0.24
N ILE A 334 -26.43 0.32 0.14
CA ILE A 334 -25.30 1.16 -0.28
C ILE A 334 -25.03 1.16 -1.79
N LYS A 335 -25.45 0.12 -2.52
CA LYS A 335 -25.20 -0.02 -3.97
C LYS A 335 -25.67 1.19 -4.79
N PRO A 336 -26.85 1.80 -4.56
CA PRO A 336 -27.26 3.00 -5.29
C PRO A 336 -26.26 4.16 -5.16
N ALA A 337 -25.60 4.31 -4.01
CA ALA A 337 -24.61 5.36 -3.80
C ALA A 337 -23.34 5.14 -4.64
N PHE A 338 -22.94 3.88 -4.85
CA PHE A 338 -21.84 3.54 -5.76
C PHE A 338 -22.22 3.77 -7.23
N GLU A 339 -23.44 3.39 -7.63
CA GLU A 339 -23.94 3.64 -8.98
C GLU A 339 -24.00 5.14 -9.29
N GLN A 340 -24.51 5.95 -8.34
CA GLN A 340 -24.52 7.40 -8.47
C GLN A 340 -23.10 7.98 -8.53
N TYR A 341 -22.17 7.51 -7.69
CA TYR A 341 -20.78 7.97 -7.74
C TYR A 341 -20.15 7.71 -9.12
N ARG A 342 -20.39 6.53 -9.71
CA ARG A 342 -19.89 6.19 -11.04
C ARG A 342 -20.51 7.06 -12.13
N ALA A 343 -21.81 7.34 -12.04
CA ALA A 343 -22.49 8.25 -12.95
C ALA A 343 -21.93 9.68 -12.86
N ASP A 344 -21.76 10.20 -11.65
CA ASP A 344 -21.16 11.53 -11.40
C ASP A 344 -19.73 11.62 -11.96
N TYR A 345 -18.93 10.56 -11.80
CA TYR A 345 -17.57 10.51 -12.30
C TYR A 345 -17.54 10.47 -13.84
N ALA A 346 -18.47 9.74 -14.47
CA ALA A 346 -18.62 9.73 -15.92
C ALA A 346 -19.06 11.10 -16.45
N GLU A 347 -20.01 11.77 -15.80
CA GLU A 347 -20.41 13.13 -16.15
C GLU A 347 -19.24 14.12 -16.03
N TYR A 348 -18.48 14.04 -14.94
CA TYR A 348 -17.27 14.83 -14.75
C TYR A 348 -16.25 14.61 -15.88
N TYR A 349 -16.02 13.34 -16.26
CA TYR A 349 -15.13 12.99 -17.35
C TYR A 349 -15.62 13.58 -18.68
N GLU A 350 -16.90 13.39 -19.03
CA GLU A 350 -17.48 13.90 -20.27
C GLU A 350 -17.49 15.43 -20.35
N ALA A 351 -17.72 16.11 -19.21
CA ALA A 351 -17.73 17.57 -19.15
C ALA A 351 -16.34 18.21 -19.28
N CYS A 352 -15.27 17.50 -18.90
CA CYS A 352 -13.91 18.05 -18.86
C CYS A 352 -12.96 17.48 -19.92
N LYS A 353 -13.31 16.35 -20.56
CA LYS A 353 -12.43 15.71 -21.54
C LYS A 353 -12.20 16.58 -22.78
N ARG A 354 -11.03 16.39 -23.36
CA ARG A 354 -10.61 16.96 -24.64
C ARG A 354 -10.48 15.83 -25.67
N ALA A 355 -10.31 16.19 -26.94
CA ALA A 355 -10.20 15.22 -28.03
C ALA A 355 -9.01 14.25 -27.88
N ASP A 356 -7.96 14.67 -27.17
CA ASP A 356 -6.73 13.93 -26.89
C ASP A 356 -6.68 13.30 -25.49
N SER A 357 -7.75 13.39 -24.70
CA SER A 357 -7.77 12.84 -23.34
C SER A 357 -7.74 11.30 -23.34
N PRO A 358 -6.99 10.65 -22.42
CA PRO A 358 -7.04 9.20 -22.23
C PRO A 358 -8.45 8.69 -21.93
N ALA A 359 -8.67 7.39 -22.12
CA ALA A 359 -9.92 6.73 -21.75
C ALA A 359 -10.25 6.91 -20.27
N MET A 360 -11.54 7.00 -19.94
CA MET A 360 -12.01 7.12 -18.57
C MET A 360 -11.45 6.00 -17.68
N ARG A 361 -10.88 6.39 -16.54
CA ARG A 361 -10.34 5.47 -15.54
C ARG A 361 -11.44 4.63 -14.89
N ASP A 362 -11.06 3.74 -13.97
CA ASP A 362 -12.04 3.09 -13.10
C ASP A 362 -12.89 4.15 -12.38
N ALA A 363 -14.21 4.05 -12.47
CA ALA A 363 -15.14 5.04 -11.94
C ALA A 363 -15.53 4.77 -10.48
N ASN A 364 -15.06 3.67 -9.87
CA ASN A 364 -15.35 3.34 -8.48
C ASN A 364 -14.69 4.36 -7.51
N PRO A 365 -15.31 4.62 -6.35
CA PRO A 365 -14.71 5.48 -5.33
C PRO A 365 -13.44 4.85 -4.77
N VAL A 366 -12.40 5.67 -4.57
CA VAL A 366 -11.19 5.23 -3.86
C VAL A 366 -11.31 5.47 -2.36
N VAL A 367 -11.89 6.60 -1.96
CA VAL A 367 -12.12 6.96 -0.55
C VAL A 367 -13.61 6.86 -0.25
N ILE A 368 -13.95 6.14 0.81
CA ILE A 368 -15.32 5.95 1.30
C ILE A 368 -15.38 6.35 2.77
N ILE A 369 -16.33 7.19 3.12
CA ILE A 369 -16.56 7.70 4.46
C ILE A 369 -17.81 7.03 5.03
N TYR A 370 -17.70 6.44 6.22
CA TYR A 370 -18.84 6.01 7.02
C TYR A 370 -18.88 6.86 8.30
N PRO A 371 -19.76 7.89 8.36
CA PRO A 371 -19.92 8.75 9.53
C PRO A 371 -20.06 7.93 10.82
N GLY A 372 -19.37 8.36 11.88
CA GLY A 372 -19.27 7.65 13.15
C GLY A 372 -18.21 6.53 13.19
N ILE A 373 -17.91 5.87 12.07
CA ILE A 373 -17.05 4.66 12.05
C ILE A 373 -15.63 4.95 11.57
N GLY A 374 -15.45 5.61 10.42
CA GLY A 374 -14.13 5.89 9.87
C GLY A 374 -14.11 6.01 8.34
N ILE A 375 -12.91 5.93 7.78
CA ILE A 375 -12.69 5.92 6.32
C ILE A 375 -12.14 4.58 5.85
N PHE A 376 -12.58 4.20 4.65
CA PHE A 376 -12.16 3.02 3.93
C PHE A 376 -11.55 3.46 2.61
N THR A 377 -10.42 2.88 2.24
CA THR A 377 -9.80 3.14 0.96
C THR A 377 -9.50 1.87 0.20
N PHE A 378 -9.71 1.89 -1.12
CA PHE A 378 -9.52 0.74 -2.00
C PHE A 378 -8.67 1.09 -3.21
N ALA A 379 -7.62 0.31 -3.45
CA ALA A 379 -6.72 0.49 -4.58
C ALA A 379 -6.13 -0.84 -5.05
N LYS A 380 -5.25 -0.83 -6.05
CA LYS A 380 -4.64 -2.05 -6.61
C LYS A 380 -3.79 -2.87 -5.61
N ASP A 381 -3.26 -2.24 -4.57
CA ASP A 381 -2.43 -2.85 -3.54
C ASP A 381 -2.60 -2.11 -2.20
N LYS A 382 -2.16 -2.73 -1.11
CA LYS A 382 -2.32 -2.19 0.25
C LYS A 382 -1.56 -0.88 0.44
N GLN A 383 -0.36 -0.76 -0.13
CA GLN A 383 0.45 0.45 -0.03
C GLN A 383 -0.32 1.63 -0.64
N THR A 384 -0.84 1.47 -1.86
CA THR A 384 -1.61 2.50 -2.55
C THR A 384 -2.91 2.83 -1.82
N ALA A 385 -3.60 1.82 -1.26
CA ALA A 385 -4.80 2.06 -0.47
C ALA A 385 -4.51 2.85 0.83
N ARG A 386 -3.46 2.46 1.57
CA ARG A 386 -3.01 3.19 2.77
C ARG A 386 -2.61 4.62 2.42
N VAL A 387 -1.80 4.79 1.38
CA VAL A 387 -1.35 6.12 0.92
C VAL A 387 -2.54 6.99 0.49
N ALA A 388 -3.56 6.43 -0.15
CA ALA A 388 -4.79 7.17 -0.45
C ALA A 388 -5.53 7.62 0.83
N SER A 389 -5.53 6.80 1.89
CA SER A 389 -6.08 7.18 3.20
C SER A 389 -5.30 8.32 3.82
N GLU A 390 -3.97 8.25 3.80
CA GLU A 390 -3.07 9.29 4.32
C GLU A 390 -3.24 10.61 3.56
N PHE A 391 -3.26 10.58 2.22
CA PHE A 391 -3.53 11.78 1.41
C PHE A 391 -4.89 12.42 1.71
N TYR A 392 -5.91 11.61 1.99
CA TYR A 392 -7.21 12.15 2.37
C TYR A 392 -7.20 12.72 3.80
N GLN A 393 -6.42 12.16 4.71
CA GLN A 393 -6.18 12.76 6.03
C GLN A 393 -5.47 14.11 5.92
N ASN A 394 -4.48 14.24 5.03
CA ASN A 394 -3.86 15.54 4.72
C ASN A 394 -4.91 16.53 4.19
N ALA A 395 -5.77 16.11 3.28
CA ALA A 395 -6.86 16.95 2.78
C ALA A 395 -7.79 17.42 3.92
N ILE A 396 -8.12 16.55 4.88
CA ILE A 396 -8.88 16.92 6.09
C ILE A 396 -8.13 17.97 6.92
N ASN A 397 -6.82 17.82 7.12
CA ASN A 397 -6.03 18.80 7.87
C ASN A 397 -5.96 20.16 7.16
N VAL A 398 -5.83 20.15 5.83
CA VAL A 398 -5.86 21.34 5.00
C VAL A 398 -7.21 22.04 5.09
N MET A 399 -8.32 21.30 4.98
CA MET A 399 -9.66 21.85 5.17
C MET A 399 -9.81 22.45 6.58
N ARG A 400 -9.31 21.77 7.62
CA ARG A 400 -9.35 22.26 9.00
C ARG A 400 -8.63 23.61 9.11
N GLY A 401 -7.41 23.70 8.59
CA GLY A 401 -6.62 24.92 8.62
C GLY A 401 -7.28 26.05 7.82
N ALA A 402 -7.71 25.79 6.59
CA ALA A 402 -8.32 26.79 5.72
C ALA A 402 -9.63 27.33 6.31
N GLU A 403 -10.47 26.46 6.87
CA GLU A 403 -11.70 26.86 7.54
C GLU A 403 -11.43 27.61 8.84
N ALA A 404 -10.28 27.43 9.50
CA ALA A 404 -9.95 28.20 10.70
C ALA A 404 -9.64 29.67 10.42
N ILE A 405 -9.07 29.96 9.24
CA ILE A 405 -8.58 31.30 8.87
C ILE A 405 -9.49 32.04 7.89
N SER A 406 -10.24 31.32 7.05
CA SER A 406 -11.20 31.87 6.09
C SER A 406 -12.19 30.76 5.69
N SER A 407 -12.18 30.31 4.43
CA SER A 407 -12.96 29.18 3.93
C SER A 407 -12.14 28.38 2.93
N TYR A 408 -12.32 27.06 2.95
CA TYR A 408 -11.64 26.14 2.05
C TYR A 408 -12.12 26.30 0.61
N THR A 409 -11.17 26.30 -0.33
CA THR A 409 -11.42 26.31 -1.77
C THR A 409 -10.69 25.14 -2.42
N ALA A 410 -11.41 24.37 -3.24
CA ALA A 410 -10.84 23.31 -4.05
C ALA A 410 -10.40 23.84 -5.42
N LEU A 411 -9.59 23.05 -6.13
CA LEU A 411 -9.22 23.37 -7.50
C LEU A 411 -10.44 23.36 -8.43
N PRO A 412 -10.46 24.21 -9.46
CA PRO A 412 -11.45 24.11 -10.53
C PRO A 412 -11.47 22.70 -11.14
N ARG A 413 -12.67 22.19 -11.45
CA ARG A 413 -12.85 20.81 -11.97
C ARG A 413 -12.00 20.52 -13.22
N GLN A 414 -11.92 21.47 -14.15
CA GLN A 414 -11.11 21.30 -15.36
C GLN A 414 -9.62 21.11 -15.02
N GLU A 415 -9.11 21.78 -13.99
CA GLU A 415 -7.71 21.64 -13.60
C GLU A 415 -7.44 20.33 -12.87
N ALA A 416 -8.35 19.91 -11.97
CA ALA A 416 -8.32 18.57 -11.40
C ALA A 416 -8.32 17.49 -12.49
N PHE A 417 -9.10 17.69 -13.58
CA PHE A 417 -9.14 16.77 -14.72
C PHE A 417 -7.82 16.73 -15.48
N ASN A 418 -7.26 17.90 -15.79
CA ASN A 418 -5.98 18.01 -16.49
C ASN A 418 -4.84 17.29 -15.73
N ILE A 419 -4.89 17.29 -14.40
CA ILE A 419 -3.94 16.57 -13.53
C ILE A 419 -4.23 15.06 -13.52
N GLU A 420 -5.49 14.67 -13.29
CA GLU A 420 -5.87 13.25 -13.20
C GLU A 420 -5.62 12.52 -14.53
N TYR A 421 -5.92 13.14 -15.66
CA TYR A 421 -5.84 12.56 -17.01
C TYR A 421 -4.59 13.01 -17.79
N TRP A 422 -3.55 13.41 -17.07
CA TRP A 422 -2.34 13.93 -17.69
C TRP A 422 -1.62 12.87 -18.54
N LEU A 423 -1.38 13.17 -19.82
CA LEU A 423 -0.76 12.28 -20.80
C LEU A 423 0.62 11.76 -20.38
N LEU A 424 1.41 12.57 -19.67
CA LEU A 424 2.74 12.16 -19.20
C LEU A 424 2.65 11.11 -18.10
N GLU A 425 1.62 11.18 -17.24
CA GLU A 425 1.38 10.15 -16.23
C GLU A 425 0.84 8.87 -16.88
N GLU A 426 -0.02 9.00 -17.90
CA GLU A 426 -0.50 7.86 -18.68
C GLU A 426 0.64 7.10 -19.38
N ALA A 427 1.60 7.84 -19.97
CA ALA A 427 2.79 7.24 -20.58
C ALA A 427 3.66 6.48 -19.58
N LYS A 428 3.69 6.88 -18.29
CA LYS A 428 4.39 6.12 -17.24
C LYS A 428 3.63 4.83 -16.91
N LEU A 429 2.31 4.90 -16.76
CA LEU A 429 1.48 3.73 -16.46
C LEU A 429 1.60 2.67 -17.55
N GLN A 430 1.64 3.06 -18.83
CA GLN A 430 1.81 2.16 -19.97
C GLN A 430 3.19 1.46 -20.02
N ARG A 431 4.21 2.02 -19.36
CA ARG A 431 5.57 1.44 -19.28
C ARG A 431 5.76 0.53 -18.07
N MET A 432 4.79 0.46 -17.15
CA MET A 432 4.88 -0.41 -15.99
C MET A 432 4.90 -1.89 -16.44
N PRO A 433 5.65 -2.76 -15.75
CA PRO A 433 5.61 -4.18 -16.02
C PRO A 433 4.19 -4.72 -15.79
N ALA A 434 3.85 -5.78 -16.53
CA ALA A 434 2.59 -6.49 -16.32
C ALA A 434 2.45 -6.94 -14.85
N GLU A 435 1.21 -6.96 -14.37
CA GLU A 435 0.92 -7.44 -13.02
C GLU A 435 1.28 -8.91 -12.87
N LYS A 436 1.66 -9.30 -11.65
CA LYS A 436 2.00 -10.68 -11.34
C LYS A 436 0.73 -11.51 -11.24
N PRO A 437 0.80 -12.85 -11.39
CA PRO A 437 -0.39 -13.70 -11.47
C PRO A 437 -1.33 -13.63 -10.27
N LEU A 438 -0.81 -13.32 -9.08
CA LEU A 438 -1.59 -13.22 -7.85
C LEU A 438 -1.70 -11.77 -7.33
N SER A 439 -1.34 -10.78 -8.15
CA SER A 439 -1.62 -9.37 -7.84
C SER A 439 -3.09 -9.18 -7.48
N ARG A 440 -3.35 -8.33 -6.47
CA ARG A 440 -4.69 -8.01 -5.94
C ARG A 440 -5.43 -9.16 -5.25
N ARG A 441 -4.78 -10.32 -5.04
CA ARG A 441 -5.34 -11.43 -4.26
C ARG A 441 -4.93 -11.35 -2.79
N ILE A 442 -5.82 -11.75 -1.90
CA ILE A 442 -5.57 -11.86 -0.46
C ILE A 442 -5.56 -13.34 -0.06
N ALA A 443 -4.42 -13.81 0.44
CA ALA A 443 -4.21 -15.19 0.87
C ALA A 443 -4.06 -15.30 2.38
N LEU A 444 -4.85 -16.19 2.99
CA LEU A 444 -4.74 -16.59 4.38
C LEU A 444 -4.13 -17.99 4.47
N ILE A 445 -2.99 -18.13 5.14
CA ILE A 445 -2.23 -19.39 5.21
C ILE A 445 -2.07 -19.82 6.67
N THR A 446 -2.57 -21.01 7.01
CA THR A 446 -2.35 -21.62 8.33
C THR A 446 -1.04 -22.39 8.39
N GLY A 447 -0.40 -22.45 9.56
CA GLY A 447 0.93 -23.05 9.70
C GLY A 447 2.01 -22.25 8.98
N GLY A 448 1.80 -20.94 8.81
CA GLY A 448 2.67 -20.09 8.00
C GLY A 448 3.97 -19.67 8.68
N GLY A 449 4.17 -20.00 9.96
CA GLY A 449 5.38 -19.66 10.71
C GLY A 449 6.63 -20.45 10.29
N GLY A 450 6.52 -21.45 9.42
CA GLY A 450 7.65 -22.22 8.92
C GLY A 450 7.27 -23.37 8.01
N GLY A 451 8.25 -24.20 7.62
CA GLY A 451 8.05 -25.38 6.79
C GLY A 451 7.27 -25.10 5.50
N ILE A 452 6.31 -25.97 5.19
CA ILE A 452 5.48 -25.89 3.97
C ILE A 452 4.66 -24.59 3.93
N GLY A 453 3.99 -24.23 5.03
CA GLY A 453 3.15 -23.03 5.08
C GLY A 453 3.95 -21.75 4.86
N GLY A 454 5.15 -21.66 5.46
CA GLY A 454 6.08 -20.55 5.24
C GLY A 454 6.58 -20.45 3.79
N ALA A 455 6.90 -21.58 3.16
CA ALA A 455 7.30 -21.63 1.76
C ALA A 455 6.16 -21.22 0.81
N ILE A 456 4.93 -21.66 1.09
CA ILE A 456 3.72 -21.23 0.36
C ILE A 456 3.54 -19.72 0.50
N ALA A 457 3.56 -19.19 1.73
CA ALA A 457 3.43 -17.76 1.97
C ALA A 457 4.46 -16.95 1.16
N LYS A 458 5.73 -17.39 1.18
CA LYS A 458 6.81 -16.78 0.40
C LYS A 458 6.55 -16.80 -1.10
N LYS A 459 6.11 -17.93 -1.65
CA LYS A 459 5.80 -18.05 -3.07
C LYS A 459 4.62 -17.14 -3.45
N LEU A 460 3.52 -17.14 -2.69
CA LEU A 460 2.34 -16.34 -3.02
C LEU A 460 2.64 -14.83 -2.95
N ALA A 461 3.38 -14.39 -1.93
CA ALA A 461 3.82 -12.99 -1.82
C ALA A 461 4.76 -12.58 -2.96
N ALA A 462 5.72 -13.44 -3.33
CA ALA A 462 6.62 -13.20 -4.46
C ALA A 462 5.85 -13.04 -5.79
N GLU A 463 4.69 -13.68 -5.92
CA GLU A 463 3.80 -13.65 -7.08
C GLU A 463 2.68 -12.59 -6.98
N GLY A 464 2.79 -11.67 -6.01
CA GLY A 464 1.96 -10.46 -5.90
C GLY A 464 0.78 -10.53 -4.94
N ALA A 465 0.56 -11.66 -4.25
CA ALA A 465 -0.51 -11.77 -3.25
C ALA A 465 -0.19 -10.97 -1.99
N HIS A 466 -1.23 -10.43 -1.36
CA HIS A 466 -1.17 -9.92 0.00
C HIS A 466 -1.44 -11.09 0.95
N ILE A 467 -0.57 -11.31 1.93
CA ILE A 467 -0.61 -12.53 2.74
C ILE A 467 -0.90 -12.24 4.22
N VAL A 468 -1.75 -13.07 4.82
CA VAL A 468 -1.86 -13.24 6.27
C VAL A 468 -1.41 -14.65 6.60
N ILE A 469 -0.41 -14.76 7.47
CA ILE A 469 0.01 -16.05 8.02
C ILE A 469 -0.47 -16.21 9.46
N THR A 470 -0.89 -17.42 9.82
CA THR A 470 -1.28 -17.76 11.19
C THR A 470 -0.61 -19.04 11.67
N ASP A 471 -0.27 -19.07 12.95
CA ASP A 471 0.40 -20.16 13.67
C ASP A 471 0.16 -19.98 15.18
N LEU A 472 0.43 -21.03 15.96
CA LEU A 472 0.37 -20.97 17.43
C LEU A 472 1.59 -20.24 18.00
N SER A 473 2.74 -20.32 17.33
CA SER A 473 4.00 -19.72 17.79
C SER A 473 4.19 -18.33 17.20
N GLU A 474 4.03 -17.29 18.03
CA GLU A 474 4.20 -15.91 17.59
C GLU A 474 5.63 -15.60 17.12
N ASP A 475 6.65 -16.15 17.78
CA ASP A 475 8.05 -15.91 17.42
C ASP A 475 8.36 -16.39 16.00
N ARG A 476 7.85 -17.56 15.62
CA ARG A 476 7.96 -18.08 14.25
C ARG A 476 7.24 -17.22 13.23
N LEU A 477 6.08 -16.67 13.58
CA LEU A 477 5.37 -15.75 12.71
C LEU A 477 6.17 -14.47 12.48
N LYS A 478 6.77 -13.91 13.55
CA LYS A 478 7.65 -12.72 13.46
C LYS A 478 8.85 -12.98 12.56
N GLU A 479 9.53 -14.12 12.73
CA GLU A 479 10.63 -14.55 11.86
C GLU A 479 10.16 -14.72 10.40
N GLY A 480 9.05 -15.43 10.20
CA GLY A 480 8.50 -15.74 8.87
C GLY A 480 8.11 -14.50 8.05
N ILE A 481 7.65 -13.43 8.71
CA ILE A 481 7.29 -12.17 8.03
C ILE A 481 8.40 -11.11 8.00
N GLN A 482 9.52 -11.30 8.69
CA GLN A 482 10.53 -10.25 8.90
C GLN A 482 11.06 -9.64 7.60
N SER A 483 11.14 -10.45 6.54
CA SER A 483 11.65 -10.03 5.23
C SER A 483 10.64 -9.26 4.35
N TYR A 484 9.39 -9.14 4.79
CA TYR A 484 8.34 -8.48 4.01
C TYR A 484 8.01 -7.09 4.53
N ASN A 485 7.65 -6.21 3.58
CA ASN A 485 6.98 -4.98 3.95
C ASN A 485 5.63 -5.31 4.61
N LYS A 486 5.28 -4.53 5.63
CA LYS A 486 3.98 -4.59 6.26
C LYS A 486 2.82 -4.48 5.24
N ASP A 487 2.92 -3.68 4.21
CA ASP A 487 1.86 -3.59 3.20
C ASP A 487 1.70 -4.88 2.37
N VAL A 488 2.63 -5.84 2.43
CA VAL A 488 2.54 -7.13 1.73
C VAL A 488 2.11 -8.27 2.65
N ALA A 489 2.68 -8.33 3.87
CA ALA A 489 2.48 -9.45 4.79
C ALA A 489 2.07 -9.01 6.20
N ARG A 490 1.15 -9.76 6.79
CA ARG A 490 0.71 -9.65 8.18
C ARG A 490 0.72 -11.03 8.83
N TYR A 491 0.81 -11.06 10.15
CA TYR A 491 0.62 -12.28 10.92
C TYR A 491 -0.45 -12.13 11.98
N PHE A 492 -1.04 -13.26 12.36
CA PHE A 492 -1.95 -13.38 13.48
C PHE A 492 -1.57 -14.62 14.29
N SER A 493 -1.33 -14.47 15.59
CA SER A 493 -1.08 -15.60 16.49
C SER A 493 -2.39 -16.10 17.08
N GLY A 494 -2.69 -17.38 16.94
CA GLY A 494 -3.92 -17.96 17.47
C GLY A 494 -4.02 -19.46 17.25
N ASP A 495 -4.91 -20.09 18.02
CA ASP A 495 -5.17 -21.52 17.92
C ASP A 495 -6.34 -21.77 16.96
N ILE A 496 -6.04 -22.34 15.79
CA ILE A 496 -7.04 -22.65 14.76
C ILE A 496 -8.06 -23.72 15.17
N THR A 497 -7.86 -24.41 16.30
CA THR A 497 -8.88 -25.32 16.88
C THR A 497 -9.94 -24.57 17.68
N GLN A 498 -9.72 -23.28 17.97
CA GLN A 498 -10.61 -22.42 18.73
C GLN A 498 -11.40 -21.50 17.79
N GLU A 499 -12.74 -21.64 17.80
CA GLU A 499 -13.62 -20.84 16.95
C GLU A 499 -13.45 -19.32 17.16
N LYS A 500 -13.26 -18.89 18.41
CA LYS A 500 -13.01 -17.49 18.76
C LYS A 500 -11.76 -16.91 18.08
N ASP A 501 -10.72 -17.71 17.88
CA ASP A 501 -9.47 -17.27 17.28
C ASP A 501 -9.60 -17.25 15.75
N LEU A 502 -10.34 -18.20 15.17
CA LEU A 502 -10.69 -18.19 13.75
C LEU A 502 -11.54 -16.98 13.35
N LEU A 503 -12.52 -16.59 14.17
CA LEU A 503 -13.32 -15.38 13.94
C LEU A 503 -12.44 -14.12 13.94
N LYS A 504 -11.58 -13.98 14.96
CA LYS A 504 -10.61 -12.87 15.05
C LYS A 504 -9.63 -12.85 13.89
N LEU A 505 -9.17 -14.02 13.43
CA LEU A 505 -8.28 -14.15 12.29
C LEU A 505 -8.92 -13.62 10.99
N ILE A 506 -10.20 -13.95 10.78
CA ILE A 506 -10.96 -13.48 9.62
C ILE A 506 -11.19 -11.97 9.70
N ASP A 507 -11.64 -11.46 10.85
CA ASP A 507 -11.82 -10.02 11.06
C ASP A 507 -10.52 -9.25 10.86
N PHE A 508 -9.42 -9.78 11.41
CA PHE A 508 -8.09 -9.22 11.23
C PHE A 508 -7.72 -9.18 9.74
N THR A 509 -7.92 -10.27 8.99
CA THR A 509 -7.61 -10.31 7.56
C THR A 509 -8.45 -9.30 6.77
N CYS A 510 -9.73 -9.17 7.10
CA CYS A 510 -10.63 -8.18 6.49
C CYS A 510 -10.21 -6.74 6.81
N LEU A 511 -9.81 -6.43 8.04
CA LEU A 511 -9.28 -5.11 8.42
C LEU A 511 -7.95 -4.79 7.73
N GLN A 512 -7.08 -5.80 7.60
CA GLN A 512 -5.76 -5.60 6.99
C GLN A 512 -5.82 -5.41 5.48
N PHE A 513 -6.67 -6.14 4.75
CA PHE A 513 -6.62 -6.14 3.29
C PHE A 513 -7.98 -6.00 2.59
N GLY A 514 -9.08 -5.94 3.33
CA GLY A 514 -10.43 -5.78 2.79
C GLY A 514 -11.22 -7.08 2.63
N GLY A 515 -10.62 -8.26 2.82
CA GLY A 515 -11.32 -9.54 2.81
C GLY A 515 -10.40 -10.73 2.54
N VAL A 516 -10.89 -11.82 1.92
CA VAL A 516 -10.17 -13.09 1.72
C VAL A 516 -10.51 -13.72 0.38
N ASP A 517 -9.51 -14.08 -0.42
CA ASP A 517 -9.69 -14.72 -1.74
C ASP A 517 -9.13 -16.13 -1.83
N ILE A 518 -8.08 -16.40 -1.05
CA ILE A 518 -7.36 -17.66 -1.04
C ILE A 518 -7.23 -18.09 0.42
N ILE A 519 -7.59 -19.33 0.73
CA ILE A 519 -7.26 -19.96 2.01
C ILE A 519 -6.42 -21.20 1.74
N VAL A 520 -5.24 -21.26 2.34
CA VAL A 520 -4.40 -22.45 2.33
C VAL A 520 -4.35 -23.03 3.74
N HIS A 521 -5.02 -24.16 3.93
CA HIS A 521 -4.93 -24.91 5.18
C HIS A 521 -3.69 -25.81 5.15
N SER A 522 -2.58 -25.30 5.69
CA SER A 522 -1.30 -26.00 5.77
C SER A 522 -0.89 -26.39 7.20
N ALA A 523 -1.61 -25.90 8.22
CA ALA A 523 -1.39 -26.34 9.59
C ALA A 523 -1.64 -27.84 9.74
N GLY A 524 -0.75 -28.51 10.46
CA GLY A 524 -0.89 -29.93 10.73
C GLY A 524 0.24 -30.49 11.57
N LEU A 525 -0.02 -31.67 12.12
CA LEU A 525 0.92 -32.49 12.89
C LEU A 525 0.71 -33.95 12.50
N ALA A 526 1.73 -34.78 12.75
CA ALA A 526 1.65 -36.21 12.49
C ALA A 526 2.00 -36.99 13.76
N ILE A 527 1.17 -37.98 14.07
CA ILE A 527 1.42 -38.96 15.13
C ILE A 527 1.31 -40.33 14.46
N SER A 528 2.38 -41.13 14.50
CA SER A 528 2.31 -42.50 13.98
C SER A 528 2.56 -43.52 15.09
N LYS A 529 1.46 -44.12 15.55
CA LYS A 529 1.38 -45.17 16.55
C LYS A 529 0.58 -46.35 15.99
N SER A 530 0.81 -47.54 16.53
CA SER A 530 -0.01 -48.70 16.21
C SER A 530 -1.47 -48.48 16.65
N LEU A 531 -2.41 -49.31 16.20
CA LEU A 531 -3.81 -49.19 16.62
C LEU A 531 -3.96 -49.30 18.15
N THR A 532 -3.24 -50.22 18.79
CA THR A 532 -3.32 -50.45 20.24
C THR A 532 -2.63 -49.38 21.07
N ASP A 533 -1.66 -48.67 20.49
CA ASP A 533 -0.91 -47.61 21.19
C ASP A 533 -1.44 -46.20 20.91
N THR A 534 -2.38 -46.06 19.97
CA THR A 534 -3.01 -44.77 19.66
C THR A 534 -3.98 -44.41 20.77
N LEU A 535 -3.71 -43.32 21.48
CA LEU A 535 -4.59 -42.81 22.52
C LEU A 535 -5.77 -42.05 21.89
N GLU A 536 -6.88 -41.97 22.63
CA GLU A 536 -8.01 -41.12 22.25
C GLU A 536 -7.59 -39.65 22.10
N SER A 537 -6.70 -39.17 22.97
CA SER A 537 -6.13 -37.82 22.86
C SER A 537 -5.29 -37.60 21.60
N ASP A 538 -4.57 -38.63 21.10
CA ASP A 538 -3.83 -38.57 19.83
C ASP A 538 -4.82 -38.47 18.65
N TRP A 539 -5.92 -39.23 18.72
CA TRP A 539 -6.98 -39.18 17.72
C TRP A 539 -7.66 -37.79 17.70
N ASP A 540 -8.06 -37.29 18.87
CA ASP A 540 -8.78 -36.04 19.01
C ASP A 540 -7.96 -34.85 18.52
N ILE A 541 -6.68 -34.76 18.87
CA ILE A 541 -5.85 -33.66 18.40
C ILE A 541 -5.66 -33.71 16.87
N LEU A 542 -5.51 -34.90 16.29
CA LEU A 542 -5.43 -35.06 14.83
C LEU A 542 -6.73 -34.65 14.14
N GLN A 543 -7.89 -35.08 14.66
CA GLN A 543 -9.19 -34.69 14.09
C GLN A 543 -9.46 -33.19 14.25
N ASN A 544 -9.16 -32.62 15.42
CA ASN A 544 -9.38 -31.20 15.70
C ASN A 544 -8.52 -30.30 14.81
N VAL A 545 -7.21 -30.58 14.70
CA VAL A 545 -6.28 -29.74 13.93
C VAL A 545 -6.40 -29.96 12.41
N LEU A 546 -6.50 -31.21 11.95
CA LEU A 546 -6.47 -31.50 10.51
C LEU A 546 -7.84 -31.34 9.87
N VAL A 547 -8.91 -31.83 10.51
CA VAL A 547 -10.23 -31.95 9.88
C VAL A 547 -11.16 -30.82 10.33
N LYS A 548 -11.39 -30.68 11.63
CA LYS A 548 -12.36 -29.71 12.17
C LYS A 548 -11.92 -28.26 11.92
N ALA A 549 -10.65 -27.93 12.17
CA ALA A 549 -10.13 -26.60 11.90
C ALA A 549 -10.22 -26.22 10.41
N GLN A 550 -9.94 -27.16 9.50
CA GLN A 550 -10.14 -26.95 8.05
C GLN A 550 -11.59 -26.60 7.74
N PHE A 551 -12.53 -27.40 8.25
CA PHE A 551 -13.96 -27.18 8.04
C PHE A 551 -14.40 -25.80 8.54
N GLN A 552 -14.04 -25.44 9.77
CA GLN A 552 -14.43 -24.16 10.38
C GLN A 552 -13.82 -22.98 9.62
N LEU A 553 -12.53 -23.05 9.29
CA LEU A 553 -11.85 -21.98 8.55
C LEU A 553 -12.43 -21.81 7.14
N PHE A 554 -12.67 -22.91 6.42
CA PHE A 554 -13.27 -22.85 5.07
C PHE A 554 -14.69 -22.30 5.12
N LYS A 555 -15.50 -22.69 6.11
CA LYS A 555 -16.85 -22.13 6.31
C LYS A 555 -16.81 -20.61 6.49
N LEU A 556 -15.93 -20.11 7.36
CA LEU A 556 -15.79 -18.66 7.58
C LEU A 556 -15.26 -17.95 6.34
N GLY A 557 -14.26 -18.52 5.65
CA GLY A 557 -13.71 -18.00 4.42
C GLY A 557 -14.73 -17.88 3.29
N VAL A 558 -15.52 -18.93 3.06
CA VAL A 558 -16.59 -18.94 2.05
C VAL A 558 -17.62 -17.86 2.35
N ASN A 559 -17.98 -17.62 3.61
CA ASN A 559 -18.86 -16.52 3.97
C ASN A 559 -18.29 -15.17 3.54
N ILE A 560 -16.99 -14.93 3.75
CA ILE A 560 -16.33 -13.70 3.26
C ILE A 560 -16.33 -13.63 1.74
N MET A 561 -15.97 -14.72 1.03
CA MET A 561 -15.96 -14.76 -0.43
C MET A 561 -17.35 -14.43 -1.01
N LYS A 562 -18.42 -14.95 -0.39
CA LYS A 562 -19.82 -14.63 -0.73
C LYS A 562 -20.16 -13.15 -0.49
N LYS A 563 -19.73 -12.57 0.64
CA LYS A 563 -19.90 -11.14 0.93
C LYS A 563 -19.23 -10.25 -0.13
N GLN A 564 -18.07 -10.65 -0.61
CA GLN A 564 -17.33 -9.93 -1.66
C GLN A 564 -17.98 -10.07 -3.04
N GLN A 565 -18.61 -11.23 -3.33
CA GLN A 565 -19.06 -11.65 -4.66
C GLN A 565 -17.89 -11.86 -5.65
N PHE A 566 -16.78 -12.43 -5.16
CA PHE A 566 -15.63 -12.81 -5.98
C PHE A 566 -15.55 -14.32 -6.18
N ASP A 567 -14.70 -14.72 -7.12
CA ASP A 567 -14.16 -16.08 -7.13
C ASP A 567 -13.34 -16.35 -5.86
N GLY A 568 -13.18 -17.63 -5.54
CA GLY A 568 -12.49 -18.05 -4.32
C GLY A 568 -11.64 -19.27 -4.55
N ASN A 569 -10.61 -19.44 -3.73
CA ASN A 569 -9.76 -20.62 -3.77
C ASN A 569 -9.50 -21.15 -2.38
N LEU A 570 -9.84 -22.42 -2.18
CA LEU A 570 -9.54 -23.17 -0.96
C LEU A 570 -8.55 -24.27 -1.32
N VAL A 571 -7.39 -24.28 -0.67
CA VAL A 571 -6.34 -25.27 -0.91
C VAL A 571 -6.01 -25.98 0.38
N THR A 572 -6.10 -27.31 0.34
CA THR A 572 -5.76 -28.18 1.45
C THR A 572 -4.39 -28.79 1.23
N ILE A 573 -3.48 -28.63 2.19
CA ILE A 573 -2.23 -29.41 2.22
C ILE A 573 -2.51 -30.71 2.99
N ALA A 574 -2.82 -31.77 2.24
CA ALA A 574 -3.13 -33.07 2.82
C ALA A 574 -1.84 -33.89 3.00
N SER A 575 -1.79 -35.09 2.42
CA SER A 575 -0.64 -36.01 2.45
C SER A 575 -0.95 -37.21 1.57
N LYS A 576 0.08 -37.85 1.00
CA LYS A 576 -0.09 -39.17 0.38
C LYS A 576 -0.74 -40.21 1.31
N ASN A 577 -0.63 -40.08 2.63
CA ASN A 577 -1.20 -41.03 3.60
C ASN A 577 -2.75 -41.02 3.61
N GLY A 578 -3.39 -40.06 2.95
CA GLY A 578 -4.84 -40.12 2.67
C GLY A 578 -5.20 -41.08 1.52
N LEU A 579 -4.24 -41.44 0.67
CA LEU A 579 -4.41 -42.35 -0.48
C LEU A 579 -3.74 -43.70 -0.25
N VAL A 580 -2.60 -43.70 0.45
CA VAL A 580 -1.77 -44.88 0.67
C VAL A 580 -1.87 -45.34 2.12
N SER A 581 -2.15 -46.63 2.31
CA SER A 581 -2.08 -47.25 3.63
C SER A 581 -0.62 -47.43 4.06
N GLY A 582 -0.29 -46.99 5.27
CA GLY A 582 1.01 -47.25 5.91
C GLY A 582 0.82 -47.80 7.33
N PRO A 583 1.73 -48.67 7.81
CA PRO A 583 1.67 -49.15 9.19
C PRO A 583 1.76 -47.97 10.17
N ASN A 584 1.16 -48.15 11.35
CA ASN A 584 1.17 -47.18 12.45
C ASN A 584 0.61 -45.79 12.10
N ASN A 585 -0.28 -45.67 11.11
CA ASN A 585 -0.83 -44.38 10.68
C ASN A 585 -2.36 -44.34 10.68
N VAL A 586 -3.04 -45.20 11.45
CA VAL A 586 -4.51 -45.31 11.40
C VAL A 586 -5.20 -43.97 11.68
N ALA A 587 -4.80 -43.25 12.73
CA ALA A 587 -5.39 -41.94 13.07
C ALA A 587 -5.02 -40.85 12.05
N TYR A 588 -3.73 -40.70 11.75
CA TYR A 588 -3.23 -39.67 10.83
C TYR A 588 -3.73 -39.87 9.39
N GLY A 589 -3.62 -41.10 8.87
CA GLY A 589 -4.09 -41.46 7.54
C GLY A 589 -5.60 -41.26 7.39
N THR A 590 -6.40 -41.64 8.40
CA THR A 590 -7.84 -41.39 8.41
C THR A 590 -8.15 -39.89 8.36
N ALA A 591 -7.48 -39.07 9.18
CA ALA A 591 -7.66 -37.62 9.16
C ALA A 591 -7.28 -37.01 7.80
N LYS A 592 -6.17 -37.45 7.18
CA LYS A 592 -5.75 -36.98 5.84
C LYS A 592 -6.71 -37.44 4.73
N ALA A 593 -7.25 -38.65 4.81
CA ALA A 593 -8.30 -39.12 3.90
C ALA A 593 -9.59 -38.29 4.06
N ALA A 594 -9.96 -37.93 5.29
CA ALA A 594 -11.09 -37.05 5.56
C ALA A 594 -10.88 -35.65 4.95
N GLN A 595 -9.70 -35.05 5.09
CA GLN A 595 -9.36 -33.76 4.44
C GLN A 595 -9.51 -33.83 2.91
N GLN A 596 -9.03 -34.90 2.27
CA GLN A 596 -9.14 -35.11 0.83
C GLN A 596 -10.60 -35.33 0.38
N HIS A 597 -11.37 -36.10 1.13
CA HIS A 597 -12.78 -36.31 0.81
C HIS A 597 -13.61 -35.04 1.00
N MET A 598 -13.38 -34.30 2.10
CA MET A 598 -14.01 -33.00 2.35
C MET A 598 -13.74 -32.00 1.21
N THR A 599 -12.51 -31.96 0.69
CA THR A 599 -12.16 -31.12 -0.46
C THR A 599 -13.05 -31.42 -1.67
N ARG A 600 -13.29 -32.70 -1.99
CA ARG A 600 -14.14 -33.09 -3.13
C ARG A 600 -15.61 -32.72 -2.90
N LEU A 601 -16.13 -32.91 -1.69
CA LEU A 601 -17.50 -32.52 -1.34
C LEU A 601 -17.69 -31.01 -1.48
N LEU A 602 -16.78 -30.22 -0.91
CA LEU A 602 -16.83 -28.75 -0.98
C LEU A 602 -16.63 -28.23 -2.42
N ALA A 603 -15.80 -28.89 -3.23
CA ALA A 603 -15.64 -28.55 -4.64
C ALA A 603 -16.96 -28.70 -5.41
N ALA A 604 -17.74 -29.75 -5.14
CA ALA A 604 -19.04 -29.97 -5.78
C ALA A 604 -20.09 -28.97 -5.28
N GLU A 605 -20.08 -28.64 -3.99
CA GLU A 605 -21.04 -27.72 -3.37
C GLU A 605 -20.82 -26.27 -3.83
N LEU A 606 -19.57 -25.80 -3.80
CA LEU A 606 -19.23 -24.38 -3.96
C LEU A 606 -18.94 -23.94 -5.41
N ALA A 607 -19.05 -24.87 -6.37
CA ALA A 607 -18.80 -24.58 -7.78
C ALA A 607 -19.74 -23.51 -8.35
N LYS A 608 -20.99 -23.43 -7.86
CA LYS A 608 -21.98 -22.45 -8.33
C LYS A 608 -21.60 -21.01 -7.96
N GLU A 609 -20.82 -20.85 -6.91
CA GLU A 609 -20.27 -19.58 -6.45
C GLU A 609 -18.88 -19.28 -7.03
N ASN A 610 -18.39 -20.07 -7.99
CA ASN A 610 -17.04 -19.97 -8.56
C ASN A 610 -15.92 -20.08 -7.51
N ILE A 611 -16.16 -20.82 -6.43
CA ILE A 611 -15.14 -21.11 -5.43
C ILE A 611 -14.54 -22.49 -5.73
N ARG A 612 -13.24 -22.51 -6.01
CA ARG A 612 -12.50 -23.74 -6.33
C ARG A 612 -11.91 -24.33 -5.05
N VAL A 613 -12.00 -25.65 -4.90
CA VAL A 613 -11.49 -26.36 -3.73
C VAL A 613 -10.59 -27.49 -4.19
N ASN A 614 -9.30 -27.44 -3.86
CA ASN A 614 -8.30 -28.38 -4.37
C ASN A 614 -7.35 -28.85 -3.26
N THR A 615 -6.65 -29.95 -3.52
CA THR A 615 -5.67 -30.56 -2.62
C THR A 615 -4.29 -30.56 -3.26
N VAL A 616 -3.26 -30.23 -2.47
CA VAL A 616 -1.87 -30.59 -2.75
C VAL A 616 -1.45 -31.68 -1.77
N ASN A 617 -0.85 -32.75 -2.29
CA ASN A 617 -0.42 -33.93 -1.56
C ASN A 617 1.11 -34.03 -1.56
N PRO A 618 1.76 -33.65 -0.46
CA PRO A 618 3.18 -33.92 -0.25
C PRO A 618 3.45 -35.40 0.09
N ASP A 619 4.67 -35.85 -0.22
CA ASP A 619 5.31 -36.99 0.47
C ASP A 619 6.21 -36.47 1.62
N GLY A 620 7.21 -37.24 2.05
CA GLY A 620 8.12 -36.90 3.15
C GLY A 620 8.92 -35.62 2.87
N VAL A 621 8.34 -34.46 3.18
CA VAL A 621 9.04 -33.18 3.23
C VAL A 621 9.78 -33.10 4.56
N ILE A 622 11.04 -33.52 4.55
CA ILE A 622 11.90 -33.63 5.75
C ILE A 622 12.64 -32.31 6.00
N VAL A 623 13.17 -31.70 4.93
CA VAL A 623 13.97 -30.47 5.03
C VAL A 623 13.09 -29.31 5.50
N GLY A 624 13.54 -28.62 6.56
CA GLY A 624 12.83 -27.45 7.13
C GLY A 624 11.51 -27.77 7.83
N SER A 625 11.19 -29.05 8.04
CA SER A 625 9.94 -29.48 8.65
C SER A 625 10.15 -29.87 10.10
N LYS A 626 9.47 -29.18 11.02
CA LYS A 626 9.54 -29.47 12.46
C LYS A 626 8.89 -30.80 12.86
N ILE A 627 8.06 -31.36 11.99
CA ILE A 627 7.52 -32.73 12.16
C ILE A 627 8.66 -33.76 12.09
N TRP A 628 9.80 -33.40 11.49
CA TRP A 628 10.99 -34.23 11.36
C TRP A 628 12.16 -33.74 12.24
N GLU A 629 11.88 -32.96 13.30
CA GLU A 629 12.86 -32.62 14.33
C GLU A 629 12.69 -33.55 15.55
N GLY A 630 13.79 -33.83 16.26
CA GLY A 630 13.79 -34.59 17.52
C GLY A 630 13.49 -36.09 17.39
N GLU A 631 12.83 -36.65 18.41
CA GLU A 631 12.66 -38.10 18.61
C GLU A 631 12.00 -38.82 17.41
N TRP A 632 11.16 -38.13 16.65
CA TRP A 632 10.49 -38.71 15.48
C TRP A 632 11.47 -39.08 14.36
N ALA A 633 12.36 -38.15 14.00
CA ALA A 633 13.36 -38.37 12.97
C ALA A 633 14.45 -39.33 13.45
N GLU A 634 14.85 -39.23 14.73
CA GLU A 634 15.78 -40.17 15.34
C GLU A 634 15.22 -41.60 15.34
N GLY A 635 13.94 -41.78 15.70
CA GLY A 635 13.26 -43.06 15.66
C GLY A 635 13.19 -43.65 14.25
N ARG A 636 12.92 -42.83 13.23
CA ARG A 636 12.91 -43.27 11.82
C ARG A 636 14.30 -43.59 11.29
N ALA A 637 15.29 -42.75 11.58
CA ALA A 637 16.68 -42.98 11.20
C ALA A 637 17.20 -44.30 11.78
N LYS A 638 16.92 -44.55 13.07
CA LYS A 638 17.23 -45.80 13.76
C LYS A 638 16.51 -47.00 13.14
N ALA A 639 15.22 -46.88 12.81
CA ALA A 639 14.46 -47.95 12.17
C ALA A 639 14.99 -48.31 10.78
N TYR A 640 15.64 -47.37 10.08
CA TYR A 640 16.25 -47.60 8.77
C TYR A 640 17.76 -47.87 8.82
N GLY A 641 18.38 -47.82 10.00
CA GLY A 641 19.82 -48.02 10.16
C GLY A 641 20.68 -46.93 9.49
N ILE A 642 20.18 -45.70 9.41
CA ILE A 642 20.87 -44.55 8.81
C ILE A 642 20.96 -43.38 9.79
N SER A 643 21.72 -42.33 9.44
CA SER A 643 21.72 -41.08 10.20
C SER A 643 20.49 -40.23 9.89
N VAL A 644 20.12 -39.30 10.79
CA VAL A 644 19.02 -38.36 10.56
C VAL A 644 19.29 -37.48 9.33
N SER A 645 20.54 -37.10 9.09
CA SER A 645 20.94 -36.32 7.90
C SER A 645 20.77 -37.07 6.58
N ASP A 646 20.76 -38.40 6.60
CA ASP A 646 20.57 -39.23 5.40
C ASP A 646 19.09 -39.50 5.08
N LEU A 647 18.17 -39.16 6.01
CA LEU A 647 16.73 -39.41 5.82
C LEU A 647 16.17 -38.79 4.54
N PRO A 648 16.45 -37.52 4.18
CA PRO A 648 15.95 -36.94 2.93
C PRO A 648 16.33 -37.78 1.70
N ALA A 649 17.61 -38.15 1.59
CA ALA A 649 18.12 -38.94 0.47
C ALA A 649 17.58 -40.38 0.49
N HIS A 650 17.37 -40.97 1.66
CA HIS A 650 16.75 -42.29 1.79
C HIS A 650 15.29 -42.28 1.33
N TYR A 651 14.51 -41.26 1.71
CA TYR A 651 13.12 -41.12 1.28
C TYR A 651 13.00 -40.86 -0.22
N ALA A 652 13.92 -40.07 -0.80
CA ALA A 652 13.96 -39.81 -2.23
C ALA A 652 14.00 -41.11 -3.07
N LYS A 653 14.72 -42.14 -2.61
CA LYS A 653 14.82 -43.45 -3.29
C LYS A 653 13.48 -44.21 -3.41
N ARG A 654 12.43 -43.77 -2.72
CA ARG A 654 11.10 -44.41 -2.77
C ARG A 654 10.24 -43.87 -3.91
N ASN A 655 10.54 -42.67 -4.40
CA ASN A 655 9.79 -42.07 -5.48
C ASN A 655 10.47 -42.32 -6.84
N LEU A 656 9.69 -42.38 -7.91
CA LEU A 656 10.17 -42.76 -9.25
C LEU A 656 11.27 -41.81 -9.79
N LEU A 657 11.25 -40.54 -9.38
CA LEU A 657 12.23 -39.55 -9.82
C LEU A 657 13.54 -39.55 -9.00
N ASN A 658 13.58 -40.28 -7.89
CA ASN A 658 14.69 -40.29 -6.93
C ASN A 658 15.07 -38.89 -6.42
N GLN A 659 14.08 -38.01 -6.22
CA GLN A 659 14.29 -36.62 -5.81
C GLN A 659 13.83 -36.37 -4.37
N ILE A 660 14.54 -35.47 -3.68
CA ILE A 660 14.10 -34.94 -2.38
C ILE A 660 12.98 -33.95 -2.64
N ILE A 661 11.89 -34.05 -1.88
CA ILE A 661 10.77 -33.10 -1.96
C ILE A 661 10.96 -32.01 -0.91
N LEU A 662 10.98 -30.76 -1.36
CA LEU A 662 11.20 -29.58 -0.55
C LEU A 662 9.90 -28.80 -0.30
N PRO A 663 9.84 -27.97 0.76
CA PRO A 663 8.72 -27.05 0.98
C PRO A 663 8.39 -26.18 -0.25
N GLU A 664 9.42 -25.73 -0.98
CA GLU A 664 9.30 -24.93 -2.19
C GLU A 664 8.59 -25.67 -3.33
N ASP A 665 8.77 -27.00 -3.43
CA ASP A 665 8.08 -27.82 -4.44
C ASP A 665 6.57 -27.85 -4.15
N ILE A 666 6.20 -27.98 -2.87
CA ILE A 666 4.80 -27.92 -2.45
C ILE A 666 4.21 -26.54 -2.73
N ALA A 667 4.97 -25.48 -2.45
CA ALA A 667 4.57 -24.12 -2.76
C ALA A 667 4.36 -23.91 -4.28
N ASN A 668 5.18 -24.51 -5.13
CA ASN A 668 5.00 -24.50 -6.58
C ASN A 668 3.72 -25.25 -7.01
N GLY A 669 3.40 -26.37 -6.37
CA GLY A 669 2.13 -27.08 -6.60
C GLY A 669 0.90 -26.22 -6.24
N VAL A 670 0.94 -25.54 -5.09
CA VAL A 670 -0.11 -24.59 -4.69
C VAL A 670 -0.22 -23.44 -5.69
N PHE A 671 0.92 -22.85 -6.08
CA PHE A 671 0.94 -21.77 -7.06
C PHE A 671 0.35 -22.20 -8.41
N ALA A 672 0.67 -23.40 -8.91
CA ALA A 672 0.10 -23.91 -10.16
C ALA A 672 -1.43 -23.99 -10.11
N ILE A 673 -2.01 -24.44 -8.99
CA ILE A 673 -3.47 -24.47 -8.78
C ILE A 673 -4.07 -23.07 -8.86
N LEU A 674 -3.40 -22.08 -8.26
CA LEU A 674 -3.92 -20.73 -8.09
C LEU A 674 -3.72 -19.85 -9.33
N ALA A 675 -2.61 -20.01 -10.05
CA ALA A 675 -2.22 -19.11 -11.14
C ALA A 675 -2.45 -19.68 -12.54
N VAL A 676 -2.46 -21.02 -12.69
CA VAL A 676 -2.49 -21.68 -14.01
C VAL A 676 -3.76 -22.50 -14.21
N LEU A 677 -4.16 -23.28 -13.20
CA LEU A 677 -5.26 -24.25 -13.30
C LEU A 677 -6.64 -23.66 -12.97
N ASN A 678 -6.98 -22.52 -13.57
CA ASN A 678 -8.19 -21.74 -13.25
C ASN A 678 -9.52 -22.47 -13.54
N LYS A 679 -9.48 -23.56 -14.33
CA LYS A 679 -10.65 -24.40 -14.66
C LYS A 679 -10.68 -25.73 -13.89
N SER A 680 -9.88 -25.86 -12.83
CA SER A 680 -9.78 -27.09 -12.02
C SER A 680 -10.30 -26.88 -10.60
N THR A 681 -11.24 -27.72 -10.18
CA THR A 681 -11.78 -27.84 -8.81
C THR A 681 -11.96 -29.32 -8.46
N GLY A 682 -11.85 -29.68 -7.18
CA GLY A 682 -11.86 -31.08 -6.71
C GLY A 682 -10.57 -31.85 -7.05
N LEU A 683 -9.54 -31.16 -7.55
CA LEU A 683 -8.29 -31.76 -7.98
C LEU A 683 -7.42 -32.14 -6.78
N THR A 684 -6.71 -33.25 -6.92
CA THR A 684 -5.59 -33.63 -6.05
C THR A 684 -4.30 -33.64 -6.87
N ILE A 685 -3.37 -32.74 -6.55
CA ILE A 685 -2.03 -32.72 -7.15
C ILE A 685 -1.05 -33.39 -6.18
N ASN A 686 -0.46 -34.50 -6.62
CA ASN A 686 0.65 -35.10 -5.91
C ASN A 686 1.96 -34.35 -6.24
N VAL A 687 2.68 -33.94 -5.19
CA VAL A 687 4.02 -33.37 -5.28
C VAL A 687 4.91 -34.25 -4.41
N ASP A 688 5.28 -35.40 -4.97
CA ASP A 688 5.86 -36.53 -4.24
C ASP A 688 7.03 -37.23 -4.96
N GLY A 689 7.44 -36.73 -6.13
CA GLY A 689 8.45 -37.36 -6.97
C GLY A 689 7.96 -38.62 -7.70
N GLY A 690 6.64 -38.83 -7.74
CA GLY A 690 5.99 -39.96 -8.39
C GLY A 690 5.94 -41.20 -7.51
N ILE A 691 5.16 -41.19 -6.42
CA ILE A 691 4.92 -42.39 -5.61
C ILE A 691 3.80 -43.22 -6.27
N PRO A 692 4.08 -44.42 -6.82
CA PRO A 692 3.09 -45.18 -7.61
C PRO A 692 1.82 -45.54 -6.85
N GLU A 693 1.96 -45.86 -5.55
CA GLU A 693 0.83 -46.23 -4.69
C GLU A 693 -0.11 -45.04 -4.44
N ALA A 694 0.40 -43.81 -4.58
CA ALA A 694 -0.37 -42.59 -4.33
C ALA A 694 -1.04 -42.05 -5.60
N PHE A 695 -0.90 -42.70 -6.77
CA PHE A 695 -1.54 -42.25 -8.00
C PHE A 695 -3.06 -42.23 -7.85
N VAL A 696 -3.64 -41.04 -7.95
CA VAL A 696 -5.09 -40.81 -7.88
C VAL A 696 -5.73 -41.45 -9.12
N ARG A 697 -6.75 -42.29 -8.91
CA ARG A 697 -7.50 -42.98 -9.97
C ARG A 697 -8.96 -42.59 -9.96
#